data_AF-A0A232EEF6-F1
#
_entry.id   AF-A0A232EEF6-F1
#
_cell.length_a   1.000
_cell.length_b   1.000
_cell.length_c   1.000
_cell.angle_alpha   90.00
_cell.angle_beta   90.00
_cell.angle_gamma   90.00
#
_symmetry.space_group_name_H-M   'P 1'
#
loop_
_entity.id
_entity.type
_entity.pdbx_description
1 polymer ?
#
loop_
_entity_poly.entity_id
_entity_poly.type
_entity_poly.pdbx_seq_one_letter_code
_entity_poly.pdbx_strand_id
1 'polypeptide(L)'
;MKLSLFNENAKVLLVGEGNFSFAVTLMKHNLNVHLIATCYEKDVNETGKKNIDILKSHGIQVLVGVDATKLEEHKILSSQSFDIVVFNFPHVGGKMRIEKNRELLRQFFISVKSVLHKDGKVLMSLCDGQGGTPADTSRRQWNDSWQVTEMAAHGSFVLLAIEPFDSSLFKTYTVTGYRSLEKKFNTEGSLTHVFKLADRPDIVNIAPKIKINLQKNNYKPIEWENVIFEASRDANGSSCNLSLYPNFYKFDMTVCINSEFSNSNFYESLYNNAGLIISNVEFIGFYKFPDFKETRTFRITYKSDKFPLYRKLVIDIHENLIAGIVERDLHMQPIFKWQSISAVYRVIKNCNTVQKNIYQSKRIRIISSFLYKSFHSTHQIHEHEHVASALRNTKPKSDRDTLQYFVDMKQVRVQGGKGGDGAISFLQLWVNERAGPDGGDGGHGGHKYIFNRNVKLSKVSADVKDLSSVGSVLVAESGEEGHGKDCFGKNAKHNIIKVPVGTIVRDTEGTILADLDEEGMMYIAARGGAGGHGNAFFKSNMNQSPKISEYGAEGESKQYVLEVRSMAHVGLIGLPNAGKSTLLRAISRARPKVASYPFTTLRPHIGMIQYDDYEQIAVADLPGLIPDSHKNKGLGITFLKHAERCAALLFIVDLTQEEPWTHFEILQYEISQFNDKLNDRPMIIIANKVDLPEAKENLRLLKEKIDLPIIPISAKMGTNVATLLKEIRKLYDLHLKKNE
;
A
#
# COMPACT_ATOMS: atom_id res chain seq x y z
N MET A 1 -22.12 25.97 -8.36
CA MET A 1 -23.32 26.09 -7.51
C MET A 1 -24.19 27.22 -8.00
N LYS A 2 -25.21 26.89 -8.78
CA LYS A 2 -26.30 27.80 -9.12
C LYS A 2 -27.47 27.61 -8.14
N LEU A 3 -28.32 28.62 -7.99
CA LEU A 3 -29.52 28.51 -7.15
C LEU A 3 -30.53 27.49 -7.70
N SER A 4 -30.49 27.21 -9.01
CA SER A 4 -31.31 26.19 -9.68
C SER A 4 -31.04 24.75 -9.22
N LEU A 5 -29.98 24.51 -8.44
CA LEU A 5 -29.71 23.19 -7.87
C LEU A 5 -30.61 22.86 -6.67
N PHE A 6 -31.26 23.86 -6.09
CA PHE A 6 -32.17 23.71 -4.96
C PHE A 6 -33.61 23.67 -5.45
N ASN A 7 -34.29 22.55 -5.20
CA ASN A 7 -35.71 22.41 -5.52
C ASN A 7 -36.56 23.06 -4.41
N GLU A 8 -37.72 23.60 -4.77
CA GLU A 8 -38.69 24.11 -3.79
C GLU A 8 -39.11 22.99 -2.81
N ASN A 9 -39.26 23.35 -1.54
CA ASN A 9 -39.59 22.48 -0.41
C ASN A 9 -38.58 21.35 -0.13
N ALA A 10 -37.40 21.36 -0.76
CA ALA A 10 -36.36 20.37 -0.49
C ALA A 10 -35.82 20.50 0.95
N LYS A 11 -35.53 19.36 1.58
CA LYS A 11 -34.76 19.30 2.82
C LYS A 11 -33.27 19.37 2.53
N VAL A 12 -32.64 20.45 3.00
CA VAL A 12 -31.24 20.78 2.71
C VAL A 12 -30.41 20.71 3.99
N LEU A 13 -29.37 19.88 3.97
CA LEU A 13 -28.36 19.81 5.04
C LEU A 13 -27.08 20.50 4.61
N LEU A 14 -26.64 21.50 5.36
CA LEU A 14 -25.32 22.12 5.19
C LEU A 14 -24.33 21.51 6.19
N VAL A 15 -23.23 20.96 5.68
CA VAL A 15 -22.23 20.24 6.46
C VAL A 15 -20.93 21.04 6.56
N GLY A 16 -20.43 21.21 7.79
CA GLY A 16 -19.14 21.84 8.05
C GLY A 16 -19.12 23.36 7.86
N GLU A 17 -20.22 24.04 8.16
CA GLU A 17 -20.31 25.50 8.16
C GLU A 17 -19.46 26.08 9.30
N GLY A 18 -18.28 26.63 9.01
CA GLY A 18 -17.41 27.19 10.06
C GLY A 18 -18.02 28.40 10.79
N ASN A 19 -18.69 29.31 10.08
CA ASN A 19 -19.32 30.51 10.67
C ASN A 19 -20.76 30.76 10.21
N PHE A 20 -21.39 29.78 9.56
CA PHE A 20 -22.78 29.85 9.08
C PHE A 20 -23.09 30.97 8.07
N SER A 21 -22.07 31.61 7.49
CA SER A 21 -22.29 32.71 6.54
C SER A 21 -22.94 32.26 5.22
N PHE A 22 -22.71 31.01 4.79
CA PHE A 22 -23.37 30.46 3.62
C PHE A 22 -24.86 30.21 3.90
N ALA A 23 -25.17 29.61 5.04
CA ALA A 23 -26.54 29.38 5.49
C ALA A 23 -27.38 30.67 5.53
N VAL A 24 -26.82 31.75 6.10
CA VAL A 24 -27.47 33.08 6.11
C VAL A 24 -27.67 33.62 4.69
N THR A 25 -26.70 33.39 3.80
CA THR A 25 -26.81 33.85 2.42
C THR A 25 -27.88 33.10 1.64
N LEU A 26 -27.99 31.77 1.81
CA LEU A 26 -29.07 30.97 1.22
C LEU A 26 -30.45 31.37 1.74
N MET A 27 -30.57 31.65 3.04
CA MET A 27 -31.81 32.14 3.63
C MET A 27 -32.26 33.47 3.01
N LYS A 28 -31.34 34.40 2.75
CA LYS A 28 -31.65 35.68 2.08
C LYS A 28 -32.15 35.53 0.64
N HIS A 29 -31.79 34.45 -0.06
CA HIS A 29 -32.29 34.16 -1.41
C HIS A 29 -33.71 33.59 -1.41
N ASN A 30 -34.28 33.27 -0.25
CA ASN A 30 -35.67 32.85 -0.05
C ASN A 30 -36.14 31.71 -0.98
N LEU A 31 -35.31 30.66 -1.12
CA LEU A 31 -35.54 29.54 -2.04
C LEU A 31 -36.68 28.58 -1.60
N ASN A 32 -37.44 28.91 -0.56
CA ASN A 32 -38.47 28.05 0.04
C ASN A 32 -37.97 26.61 0.32
N VAL A 33 -36.86 26.47 1.06
CA VAL A 33 -36.25 25.17 1.42
C VAL A 33 -36.20 24.97 2.93
N HIS A 34 -36.27 23.72 3.38
CA HIS A 34 -36.10 23.37 4.80
C HIS A 34 -34.61 23.19 5.11
N LEU A 35 -33.99 24.21 5.70
CA LEU A 35 -32.55 24.25 5.94
C LEU A 35 -32.17 23.74 7.33
N ILE A 36 -31.16 22.88 7.40
CA ILE A 36 -30.43 22.54 8.62
C ILE A 36 -28.95 22.82 8.39
N ALA A 37 -28.33 23.62 9.26
CA ALA A 37 -26.92 23.97 9.15
C ALA A 37 -26.11 23.35 10.29
N THR A 38 -24.95 22.77 9.96
CA THR A 38 -24.10 22.07 10.93
C THR A 38 -22.66 22.56 10.90
N CYS A 39 -22.01 22.57 12.07
CA CYS A 39 -20.62 22.99 12.25
C CYS A 39 -19.85 21.92 13.05
N TYR A 40 -18.56 21.74 12.77
CA TYR A 40 -17.71 20.80 13.51
C TYR A 40 -17.25 21.37 14.84
N GLU A 41 -16.95 22.66 14.90
CA GLU A 41 -16.54 23.35 16.10
C GLU A 41 -17.71 23.47 17.10
N LYS A 42 -17.43 23.21 18.38
CA LYS A 42 -18.39 23.46 19.48
C LYS A 42 -18.44 24.95 19.84
N ASP A 43 -17.29 25.61 19.80
CA ASP A 43 -17.12 27.01 20.13
C ASP A 43 -16.93 27.85 18.86
N VAL A 44 -18.02 28.49 18.42
CA VAL A 44 -18.04 29.32 17.22
C VAL A 44 -17.64 30.76 17.56
N ASN A 45 -16.94 31.44 16.64
CA ASN A 45 -16.54 32.85 16.79
C ASN A 45 -17.73 33.82 16.93
N GLU A 46 -17.49 35.06 17.37
CA GLU A 46 -18.55 36.06 17.58
C GLU A 46 -19.42 36.30 16.33
N THR A 47 -18.82 36.33 15.15
CA THR A 47 -19.54 36.47 13.88
C THR A 47 -20.48 35.29 13.64
N GLY A 48 -20.02 34.07 13.90
CA GLY A 48 -20.84 32.87 13.76
C GLY A 48 -21.93 32.80 14.82
N LYS A 49 -21.69 33.25 16.06
CA LYS A 49 -22.76 33.39 17.08
C LYS A 49 -23.88 34.33 16.59
N LYS A 50 -23.53 35.50 16.04
CA LYS A 50 -24.50 36.42 15.43
C LYS A 50 -25.28 35.75 14.28
N ASN A 51 -24.60 35.00 13.43
CA ASN A 51 -25.25 34.27 12.33
C ASN A 51 -26.18 33.15 12.84
N ILE A 52 -25.80 32.44 13.90
CA ILE A 52 -26.65 31.42 14.53
C ILE A 52 -27.94 32.07 15.06
N ASP A 53 -27.84 33.22 15.72
CA ASP A 53 -29.01 33.94 16.24
C ASP A 53 -29.95 34.40 15.10
N ILE A 54 -29.39 34.88 13.99
CA ILE A 54 -30.15 35.23 12.79
C ILE A 54 -30.85 34.01 12.19
N LEU A 55 -30.17 32.87 12.10
CA LEU A 55 -30.78 31.65 11.54
C LEU A 55 -31.91 31.12 12.43
N LYS A 56 -31.69 31.09 13.75
CA LYS A 56 -32.69 30.63 14.72
C LYS A 56 -33.92 31.53 14.76
N SER A 57 -33.75 32.86 14.64
CA SER A 57 -34.90 33.78 14.58
C SER A 57 -35.77 33.60 13.34
N HIS A 58 -35.23 32.99 12.28
CA HIS A 58 -35.95 32.62 11.07
C HIS A 58 -36.38 31.13 11.05
N GLY A 59 -36.33 30.46 12.20
CA GLY A 59 -36.79 29.07 12.34
C GLY A 59 -35.86 28.01 11.73
N ILE A 60 -34.62 28.37 11.37
CA ILE A 60 -33.64 27.43 10.80
C ILE A 60 -32.92 26.70 11.93
N GLN A 61 -32.88 25.37 11.83
CA GLN A 61 -32.20 24.54 12.83
C GLN A 61 -30.68 24.58 12.62
N VAL A 62 -29.95 24.86 13.71
CA VAL A 62 -28.49 24.91 13.70
C VAL A 62 -27.91 23.94 14.71
N LEU A 63 -26.95 23.13 14.28
CA LEU A 63 -26.27 22.10 15.10
C LEU A 63 -24.75 22.38 15.12
N VAL A 64 -24.13 22.25 16.29
CA VAL A 64 -22.68 22.45 16.49
C VAL A 64 -22.05 21.17 17.03
N GLY A 65 -20.75 20.96 16.79
CA GLY A 65 -20.07 19.73 17.20
C GLY A 65 -20.42 18.50 16.34
N VAL A 66 -20.88 18.70 15.10
CA VAL A 66 -21.29 17.62 14.20
C VAL A 66 -20.10 17.17 13.36
N ASP A 67 -19.74 15.89 13.46
CA ASP A 67 -18.69 15.29 12.64
C ASP A 67 -19.26 14.81 11.30
N ALA A 68 -18.78 15.42 10.21
CA ALA A 68 -19.17 15.06 8.84
C ALA A 68 -18.81 13.60 8.48
N THR A 69 -17.84 13.00 9.17
CA THR A 69 -17.42 11.61 8.94
C THR A 69 -18.31 10.58 9.63
N LYS A 70 -19.22 11.02 10.52
CA LYS A 70 -20.04 10.18 11.40
C LYS A 70 -21.46 10.75 11.55
N LEU A 71 -22.07 11.15 10.43
CA LEU A 71 -23.42 11.75 10.42
C LEU A 71 -24.48 10.81 11.01
N GLU A 72 -24.28 9.50 10.87
CA GLU A 72 -25.12 8.44 11.44
C GLU A 72 -25.12 8.39 12.97
N GLU A 73 -24.07 8.88 13.63
CA GLU A 73 -23.96 8.88 15.10
C GLU A 73 -24.79 10.02 15.72
N HIS A 74 -25.16 11.04 14.93
CA HIS A 74 -25.87 12.21 15.43
C HIS A 74 -27.39 12.00 15.45
N LYS A 75 -27.97 11.88 16.66
CA LYS A 75 -29.38 11.52 16.92
C LYS A 75 -30.44 12.27 16.07
N ILE A 76 -30.23 13.57 15.84
CA ILE A 76 -31.18 14.41 15.06
C ILE A 76 -31.05 14.15 13.56
N LEU A 77 -29.83 13.90 13.08
CA LEU A 77 -29.58 13.73 11.65
C LEU A 77 -29.92 12.30 11.22
N SER A 78 -29.61 11.31 12.05
CA SER A 78 -29.91 9.90 11.80
C SER A 78 -31.41 9.58 11.73
N SER A 79 -32.26 10.48 12.25
CA SER A 79 -33.73 10.34 12.22
C SER A 79 -34.39 11.09 11.06
N GLN A 80 -33.60 11.78 10.22
CA GLN A 80 -34.10 12.56 9.10
C GLN A 80 -33.46 12.14 7.77
N SER A 81 -34.18 12.35 6.68
CA SER A 81 -33.69 12.16 5.32
C SER A 81 -33.66 13.50 4.56
N PHE A 82 -32.54 13.78 3.89
CA PHE A 82 -32.31 15.02 3.16
C PHE A 82 -32.31 14.80 1.64
N ASP A 83 -32.91 15.73 0.91
CA ASP A 83 -32.91 15.73 -0.56
C ASP A 83 -31.60 16.28 -1.11
N ILE A 84 -31.00 17.24 -0.40
CA ILE A 84 -29.75 17.88 -0.80
C ILE A 84 -28.83 17.97 0.41
N VAL A 85 -27.61 17.43 0.28
CA VAL A 85 -26.55 17.61 1.26
C VAL A 85 -25.43 18.42 0.62
N VAL A 86 -25.05 19.53 1.25
CA VAL A 86 -24.02 20.45 0.74
C VAL A 86 -22.79 20.38 1.64
N PHE A 87 -21.62 20.13 1.04
CA PHE A 87 -20.34 20.22 1.72
C PHE A 87 -19.38 21.12 0.93
N ASN A 88 -19.25 22.37 1.38
CA ASN A 88 -18.47 23.38 0.69
C ASN A 88 -17.04 23.45 1.25
N PHE A 89 -16.05 23.36 0.37
CA PHE A 89 -14.62 23.52 0.67
C PHE A 89 -14.12 22.70 1.89
N PRO A 90 -14.44 21.38 1.95
CA PRO A 90 -14.07 20.52 3.08
C PRO A 90 -12.55 20.46 3.29
N HIS A 91 -12.07 20.54 4.52
CA HIS A 91 -10.64 20.39 4.82
C HIS A 91 -10.38 19.98 6.28
N VAL A 92 -9.33 19.18 6.52
CA VAL A 92 -8.98 18.71 7.89
C VAL A 92 -8.11 19.68 8.71
N GLY A 93 -7.81 20.85 8.15
CA GLY A 93 -6.73 21.71 8.66
C GLY A 93 -5.34 21.09 8.47
N GLY A 94 -4.47 21.77 7.74
CA GLY A 94 -3.07 21.40 7.58
C GLY A 94 -2.48 22.00 6.31
N LYS A 95 -1.19 22.33 6.28
CA LYS A 95 -0.51 22.62 4.99
C LYS A 95 -0.28 21.28 4.33
N MET A 96 -0.78 21.11 3.09
CA MET A 96 -0.49 19.96 2.22
C MET A 96 -0.79 18.59 2.88
N ARG A 97 -2.02 18.38 3.36
CA ARG A 97 -2.48 17.09 3.93
C ARG A 97 -3.45 16.37 2.99
N ILE A 98 -3.01 16.08 1.77
CA ILE A 98 -3.86 15.52 0.70
C ILE A 98 -4.49 14.20 1.11
N GLU A 99 -3.71 13.27 1.68
CA GLU A 99 -4.23 11.98 2.15
C GLU A 99 -5.32 12.14 3.22
N LYS A 100 -5.16 13.09 4.14
CA LYS A 100 -6.19 13.34 5.17
C LYS A 100 -7.44 13.98 4.60
N ASN A 101 -7.31 14.86 3.61
CA ASN A 101 -8.47 15.41 2.91
C ASN A 101 -9.19 14.33 2.11
N ARG A 102 -8.46 13.42 1.45
CA ARG A 102 -9.05 12.24 0.79
C ARG A 102 -9.79 11.36 1.78
N GLU A 103 -9.20 11.08 2.93
CA GLU A 103 -9.85 10.29 3.98
C GLU A 103 -11.11 11.00 4.53
N LEU A 104 -11.08 12.32 4.73
CA LEU A 104 -12.27 13.11 5.09
C LEU A 104 -13.39 12.95 4.05
N LEU A 105 -13.08 13.09 2.77
CA LEU A 105 -14.06 12.91 1.70
C LEU A 105 -14.60 11.47 1.67
N ARG A 106 -13.71 10.48 1.79
CA ARG A 106 -14.05 9.06 1.78
C ARG A 106 -15.06 8.75 2.89
N GLN A 107 -14.75 9.15 4.12
CA GLN A 107 -15.61 8.90 5.27
C GLN A 107 -16.92 9.69 5.20
N PHE A 108 -16.88 10.93 4.70
CA PHE A 108 -18.10 11.72 4.47
C PHE A 108 -19.06 11.03 3.48
N PHE A 109 -18.56 10.50 2.37
CA PHE A 109 -19.44 9.81 1.41
C PHE A 109 -19.98 8.48 1.96
N ILE A 110 -19.27 7.84 2.89
CA ILE A 110 -19.76 6.65 3.60
C ILE A 110 -20.88 7.04 4.58
N SER A 111 -20.66 8.09 5.38
CA SER A 111 -21.61 8.54 6.42
C SER A 111 -22.90 9.12 5.83
N VAL A 112 -22.79 9.96 4.79
CA VAL A 112 -23.92 10.71 4.21
C VAL A 112 -25.00 9.79 3.63
N LYS A 113 -24.64 8.56 3.23
CA LYS A 113 -25.56 7.56 2.71
C LYS A 113 -26.72 7.27 3.67
N SER A 114 -26.48 7.35 4.99
CA SER A 114 -27.49 7.05 6.01
C SER A 114 -28.56 8.15 6.16
N VAL A 115 -28.22 9.39 5.81
CA VAL A 115 -29.09 10.57 5.98
C VAL A 115 -29.62 11.11 4.65
N LEU A 116 -29.17 10.57 3.51
CA LEU A 116 -29.60 11.02 2.19
C LEU A 116 -30.83 10.25 1.71
N HIS A 117 -31.81 10.95 1.14
CA HIS A 117 -32.93 10.35 0.45
C HIS A 117 -32.46 9.52 -0.77
N LYS A 118 -33.23 8.51 -1.21
CA LYS A 118 -32.84 7.61 -2.31
C LYS A 118 -32.52 8.35 -3.61
N ASP A 119 -33.26 9.42 -3.89
CA ASP A 119 -33.05 10.30 -5.04
C ASP A 119 -32.32 11.61 -4.71
N GLY A 120 -31.79 11.70 -3.49
CA GLY A 120 -31.09 12.88 -3.00
C GLY A 120 -29.76 13.11 -3.71
N LYS A 121 -29.28 14.35 -3.65
CA LYS A 121 -28.03 14.80 -4.27
C LYS A 121 -27.05 15.29 -3.21
N VAL A 122 -25.77 15.00 -3.42
CA VAL A 122 -24.68 15.58 -2.64
C VAL A 122 -23.98 16.63 -3.50
N LEU A 123 -23.92 17.86 -3.02
CA LEU A 123 -23.26 18.99 -3.68
C LEU A 123 -21.93 19.26 -2.98
N MET A 124 -20.81 19.05 -3.67
CA MET A 124 -19.48 19.25 -3.12
C MET A 124 -18.70 20.31 -3.90
N SER A 125 -18.41 21.43 -3.24
CA SER A 125 -17.66 22.53 -3.86
C SER A 125 -16.18 22.46 -3.49
N LEU A 126 -15.31 22.48 -4.49
CA LEU A 126 -13.85 22.42 -4.33
C LEU A 126 -13.18 23.55 -5.13
N CYS A 127 -12.00 24.00 -4.68
CA CYS A 127 -11.23 24.98 -5.45
C CYS A 127 -10.70 24.35 -6.74
N ASP A 128 -10.47 25.17 -7.77
CA ASP A 128 -9.95 24.73 -9.06
C ASP A 128 -8.69 23.84 -8.92
N GLY A 129 -8.69 22.70 -9.59
CA GLY A 129 -7.62 21.71 -9.57
C GLY A 129 -7.60 20.78 -8.36
N GLN A 130 -8.39 21.02 -7.31
CA GLN A 130 -8.47 20.11 -6.16
C GLN A 130 -9.28 18.86 -6.47
N GLY A 131 -10.34 18.95 -7.27
CA GLY A 131 -11.21 17.82 -7.57
C GLY A 131 -10.49 16.67 -8.28
N GLY A 132 -9.56 17.01 -9.17
CA GLY A 132 -8.87 16.03 -10.03
C GLY A 132 -9.76 15.56 -11.17
N THR A 133 -10.75 16.35 -11.57
CA THR A 133 -11.67 16.03 -12.67
C THR A 133 -11.21 16.68 -13.97
N PRO A 134 -11.63 16.16 -15.15
CA PRO A 134 -11.27 16.76 -16.43
C PRO A 134 -11.76 18.20 -16.61
N ALA A 135 -12.73 18.64 -15.81
CA ALA A 135 -13.29 19.99 -15.81
C ALA A 135 -12.44 21.01 -15.05
N ASP A 136 -11.46 20.56 -14.24
CA ASP A 136 -10.51 21.45 -13.58
C ASP A 136 -9.62 22.16 -14.61
N THR A 137 -9.54 23.48 -14.50
CA THR A 137 -8.73 24.32 -15.39
C THR A 137 -7.25 24.17 -15.03
N SER A 138 -6.95 24.21 -13.73
CA SER A 138 -5.61 23.98 -13.17
C SER A 138 -5.36 22.48 -12.95
N ARG A 139 -4.96 21.76 -14.00
CA ARG A 139 -4.68 20.32 -13.90
C ARG A 139 -3.51 20.01 -12.96
N ARG A 140 -3.83 19.52 -11.76
CA ARG A 140 -2.85 18.92 -10.85
C ARG A 140 -2.49 17.51 -11.30
N GLN A 141 -1.31 17.04 -10.91
CA GLN A 141 -0.98 15.62 -11.05
C GLN A 141 -2.02 14.78 -10.30
N TRP A 142 -2.38 13.62 -10.86
CA TRP A 142 -3.37 12.72 -10.26
C TRP A 142 -3.13 12.42 -8.78
N ASN A 143 -1.87 12.19 -8.41
CA ASN A 143 -1.47 11.89 -7.04
C ASN A 143 -1.54 13.10 -6.10
N ASP A 144 -1.67 14.31 -6.65
CA ASP A 144 -1.69 15.60 -5.94
C ASP A 144 -3.10 16.24 -5.89
N SER A 145 -4.11 15.59 -6.49
CA SER A 145 -5.52 15.99 -6.41
C SER A 145 -6.24 15.28 -5.25
N TRP A 146 -7.49 15.65 -4.97
CA TRP A 146 -8.31 15.01 -3.93
C TRP A 146 -9.12 13.83 -4.45
N GLN A 147 -9.02 13.53 -5.76
CA GLN A 147 -9.65 12.37 -6.38
C GLN A 147 -11.13 12.24 -5.97
N VAL A 148 -11.87 13.35 -6.07
CA VAL A 148 -13.21 13.48 -5.45
C VAL A 148 -14.18 12.40 -5.93
N THR A 149 -14.09 12.03 -7.20
CA THR A 149 -14.89 10.95 -7.79
C THR A 149 -14.56 9.60 -7.17
N GLU A 150 -13.28 9.29 -6.92
CA GLU A 150 -12.85 8.04 -6.29
C GLU A 150 -13.30 7.95 -4.84
N MET A 151 -13.18 9.06 -4.11
CA MET A 151 -13.60 9.12 -2.71
C MET A 151 -15.13 8.99 -2.61
N ALA A 152 -15.88 9.58 -3.54
CA ALA A 152 -17.34 9.45 -3.61
C ALA A 152 -17.80 8.01 -3.83
N ALA A 153 -17.10 7.29 -4.68
CA ALA A 153 -17.48 5.93 -5.00
C ALA A 153 -17.31 4.94 -3.84
N HIS A 154 -16.43 5.21 -2.86
CA HIS A 154 -16.42 4.42 -1.62
C HIS A 154 -17.77 4.43 -0.90
N GLY A 155 -18.55 5.51 -1.05
CA GLY A 155 -19.94 5.63 -0.56
C GLY A 155 -21.02 5.15 -1.54
N SER A 156 -20.66 4.53 -2.67
CA SER A 156 -21.58 4.20 -3.78
C SER A 156 -22.20 5.40 -4.49
N PHE A 157 -21.49 6.53 -4.57
CA PHE A 157 -21.95 7.72 -5.29
C PHE A 157 -21.36 7.80 -6.70
N VAL A 158 -22.14 8.38 -7.62
CA VAL A 158 -21.72 8.69 -8.99
C VAL A 158 -21.83 10.18 -9.26
N LEU A 159 -20.87 10.70 -10.02
CA LEU A 159 -20.86 12.10 -10.45
C LEU A 159 -21.88 12.28 -11.58
N LEU A 160 -22.87 13.15 -11.37
CA LEU A 160 -23.88 13.49 -12.36
C LEU A 160 -23.50 14.72 -13.19
N ALA A 161 -22.95 15.74 -12.54
CA ALA A 161 -22.63 17.00 -13.19
C ALA A 161 -21.50 17.73 -12.44
N ILE A 162 -20.79 18.58 -13.19
CA ILE A 162 -19.83 19.55 -12.63
C ILE A 162 -20.30 20.93 -13.08
N GLU A 163 -20.52 21.83 -12.12
CA GLU A 163 -20.98 23.18 -12.39
C GLU A 163 -20.06 24.23 -11.76
N PRO A 164 -19.85 25.40 -12.38
CA PRO A 164 -19.07 26.48 -11.79
C PRO A 164 -19.71 26.99 -10.50
N PHE A 165 -18.91 27.22 -9.46
CA PHE A 165 -19.31 27.88 -8.22
C PHE A 165 -19.38 29.39 -8.45
N ASP A 166 -20.60 29.91 -8.57
CA ASP A 166 -20.82 31.34 -8.81
C ASP A 166 -20.70 32.12 -7.50
N SER A 167 -19.48 32.59 -7.20
CA SER A 167 -19.21 33.39 -6.02
C SER A 167 -19.97 34.72 -5.99
N SER A 168 -20.46 35.22 -7.15
CA SER A 168 -21.21 36.48 -7.21
C SER A 168 -22.59 36.39 -6.55
N LEU A 169 -23.18 35.19 -6.51
CA LEU A 169 -24.45 34.92 -5.80
C LEU A 169 -24.26 34.82 -4.28
N PHE A 170 -23.02 34.64 -3.82
CA PHE A 170 -22.68 34.41 -2.42
C PHE A 170 -21.75 35.47 -1.85
N LYS A 171 -22.00 36.77 -2.11
CA LYS A 171 -21.11 37.88 -1.70
C LYS A 171 -20.81 37.96 -0.20
N THR A 172 -21.75 37.53 0.63
CA THR A 172 -21.61 37.52 2.10
C THR A 172 -21.01 36.23 2.64
N TYR A 173 -20.76 35.24 1.78
CA TYR A 173 -20.15 33.97 2.17
C TYR A 173 -18.65 34.15 2.39
N THR A 174 -18.18 33.71 3.56
CA THR A 174 -16.76 33.82 3.95
C THR A 174 -16.19 32.43 4.15
N VAL A 175 -15.26 32.04 3.28
CA VAL A 175 -14.57 30.75 3.37
C VAL A 175 -13.23 30.94 4.08
N THR A 176 -13.13 30.50 5.33
CA THR A 176 -11.89 30.54 6.12
C THR A 176 -11.05 29.30 5.83
N GLY A 177 -9.77 29.49 5.47
CA GLY A 177 -8.85 28.39 5.20
C GLY A 177 -7.88 28.08 6.33
N TYR A 178 -7.04 27.06 6.13
CA TYR A 178 -6.08 26.56 7.12
C TYR A 178 -5.06 27.58 7.69
N ARG A 179 -4.82 28.72 7.04
CA ARG A 179 -3.67 29.57 7.38
C ARG A 179 -3.89 30.60 8.49
N SER A 180 -5.13 30.74 8.96
CA SER A 180 -5.61 31.60 10.06
C SER A 180 -7.02 32.06 9.68
N LEU A 181 -7.77 32.62 10.64
CA LEU A 181 -9.01 33.37 10.37
C LEU A 181 -8.82 34.51 9.34
N GLU A 182 -7.59 34.85 8.96
CA GLU A 182 -7.24 36.01 8.13
C GLU A 182 -7.03 35.68 6.64
N LYS A 183 -6.81 34.41 6.25
CA LYS A 183 -6.55 34.05 4.83
C LYS A 183 -7.66 33.18 4.25
N LYS A 184 -8.46 33.79 3.37
CA LYS A 184 -9.59 33.16 2.66
C LYS A 184 -9.11 32.18 1.59
N PHE A 185 -9.90 31.14 1.30
CA PHE A 185 -9.69 30.33 0.09
C PHE A 185 -9.90 31.20 -1.15
N ASN A 186 -9.14 30.94 -2.22
CA ASN A 186 -9.51 31.48 -3.53
C ASN A 186 -10.69 30.66 -4.05
N THR A 187 -11.88 31.27 -4.04
CA THR A 187 -13.10 30.64 -4.56
C THR A 187 -13.28 30.88 -6.06
N GLU A 188 -12.45 31.71 -6.69
CA GLU A 188 -12.48 31.95 -8.13
C GLU A 188 -12.18 30.66 -8.90
N GLY A 189 -12.98 30.38 -9.93
CA GLY A 189 -12.87 29.15 -10.74
C GLY A 189 -13.25 27.87 -10.00
N SER A 190 -13.79 27.95 -8.78
CA SER A 190 -14.20 26.76 -8.02
C SER A 190 -15.32 25.99 -8.70
N LEU A 191 -15.36 24.68 -8.49
CA LEU A 191 -16.30 23.77 -9.14
C LEU A 191 -17.15 23.05 -8.09
N THR A 192 -18.45 22.95 -8.36
CA THR A 192 -19.41 22.17 -7.59
C THR A 192 -19.69 20.85 -8.31
N HIS A 193 -19.35 19.77 -7.65
CA HIS A 193 -19.56 18.41 -8.11
C HIS A 193 -20.89 17.90 -7.55
N VAL A 194 -21.78 17.46 -8.43
CA VAL A 194 -23.11 16.95 -8.09
C VAL A 194 -23.07 15.43 -8.11
N PHE A 195 -23.26 14.80 -6.96
CA PHE A 195 -23.27 13.35 -6.83
C PHE A 195 -24.67 12.82 -6.50
N LYS A 196 -24.96 11.61 -6.96
CA LYS A 196 -26.18 10.84 -6.60
C LYS A 196 -25.79 9.43 -6.16
N LEU A 197 -26.56 8.87 -5.23
CA LEU A 197 -26.40 7.47 -4.86
C LEU A 197 -26.69 6.57 -6.08
N ALA A 198 -25.74 5.71 -6.43
CA ALA A 198 -25.94 4.73 -7.48
C ALA A 198 -26.44 3.41 -6.90
N ASP A 199 -27.47 2.86 -7.52
CA ASP A 199 -27.86 1.47 -7.29
C ASP A 199 -26.73 0.53 -7.73
N ARG A 200 -26.51 -0.53 -6.94
CA ARG A 200 -25.58 -1.60 -7.31
C ARG A 200 -26.08 -2.26 -8.61
N PRO A 201 -25.20 -2.62 -9.55
CA PRO A 201 -25.61 -3.36 -10.74
C PRO A 201 -26.20 -4.71 -10.33
N ASP A 202 -27.37 -5.03 -10.87
CA ASP A 202 -28.15 -6.23 -10.63
C ASP A 202 -28.85 -6.62 -11.95
N ILE A 203 -29.22 -7.89 -12.14
CA ILE A 203 -29.79 -8.41 -13.40
C ILE A 203 -30.93 -7.53 -13.93
N VAL A 204 -31.74 -6.95 -13.05
CA VAL A 204 -32.88 -6.10 -13.42
C VAL A 204 -32.45 -4.76 -14.04
N ASN A 205 -31.30 -4.20 -13.66
CA ASN A 205 -30.86 -2.89 -14.11
C ASN A 205 -29.82 -2.91 -15.24
N ILE A 206 -29.17 -4.06 -15.49
CA ILE A 206 -28.22 -4.24 -16.60
C ILE A 206 -28.79 -5.02 -17.79
N ALA A 207 -29.92 -5.72 -17.61
CA ALA A 207 -30.60 -6.40 -18.71
C ALA A 207 -31.32 -5.39 -19.61
N PRO A 208 -31.23 -5.53 -20.94
CA PRO A 208 -32.00 -4.71 -21.87
C PRO A 208 -33.50 -4.97 -21.67
N LYS A 209 -34.30 -3.91 -21.81
CA LYS A 209 -35.77 -4.00 -21.72
C LYS A 209 -36.38 -4.88 -22.82
N ILE A 210 -35.72 -4.93 -23.98
CA ILE A 210 -36.09 -5.76 -25.13
C ILE A 210 -35.13 -6.95 -25.15
N LYS A 211 -35.68 -8.16 -25.02
CA LYS A 211 -34.93 -9.42 -25.11
C LYS A 211 -34.96 -9.96 -26.53
N ILE A 212 -33.85 -10.54 -26.97
CA ILE A 212 -33.70 -11.17 -28.28
C ILE A 212 -33.88 -12.69 -28.18
N ASN A 213 -34.28 -13.33 -29.27
CA ASN A 213 -34.33 -14.80 -29.41
C ASN A 213 -33.68 -15.20 -30.75
N LEU A 214 -32.47 -15.75 -30.68
CA LEU A 214 -31.66 -16.07 -31.86
C LEU A 214 -32.01 -17.46 -32.44
N GLN A 215 -32.77 -18.30 -31.71
CA GLN A 215 -33.17 -19.63 -32.18
C GLN A 215 -34.26 -19.60 -33.25
N LYS A 216 -35.08 -18.56 -33.31
CA LYS A 216 -36.15 -18.43 -34.33
C LYS A 216 -35.67 -18.06 -35.73
N ASN A 217 -34.45 -17.52 -35.89
CA ASN A 217 -34.02 -16.86 -37.13
C ASN A 217 -33.04 -17.65 -38.02
N ASN A 218 -32.65 -18.89 -37.67
CA ASN A 218 -31.95 -19.83 -38.58
C ASN A 218 -30.68 -19.30 -39.31
N TYR A 219 -29.81 -18.53 -38.63
CA TYR A 219 -28.55 -18.00 -39.21
C TYR A 219 -27.27 -18.70 -38.71
N LYS A 220 -26.24 -18.68 -39.58
CA LYS A 220 -24.84 -19.17 -39.44
C LYS A 220 -24.07 -18.48 -38.29
N PRO A 221 -22.86 -18.94 -37.89
CA PRO A 221 -22.22 -18.55 -36.62
C PRO A 221 -22.19 -17.04 -36.41
N ILE A 222 -22.84 -16.62 -35.32
CA ILE A 222 -23.20 -15.25 -35.02
C ILE A 222 -22.04 -14.58 -34.26
N GLU A 223 -21.50 -13.48 -34.78
CA GLU A 223 -20.60 -12.59 -34.04
C GLU A 223 -21.41 -11.56 -33.23
N TRP A 224 -20.82 -10.98 -32.17
CA TRP A 224 -21.52 -10.04 -31.28
C TRP A 224 -22.09 -8.81 -32.02
N GLU A 225 -21.43 -8.36 -33.09
CA GLU A 225 -21.91 -7.24 -33.93
C GLU A 225 -23.28 -7.52 -34.56
N ASN A 226 -23.53 -8.78 -34.96
CA ASN A 226 -24.82 -9.20 -35.52
C ASN A 226 -25.94 -9.21 -34.48
N VAL A 227 -25.59 -9.43 -33.20
CA VAL A 227 -26.55 -9.42 -32.07
C VAL A 227 -27.04 -8.00 -31.79
N ILE A 228 -26.15 -7.01 -31.83
CA ILE A 228 -26.49 -5.59 -31.69
C ILE A 228 -27.36 -5.13 -32.87
N PHE A 229 -27.03 -5.57 -34.08
CA PHE A 229 -27.80 -5.28 -35.29
C PHE A 229 -29.25 -5.82 -35.20
N GLU A 230 -29.44 -7.07 -34.79
CA GLU A 230 -30.79 -7.66 -34.58
C GLU A 230 -31.56 -6.92 -33.48
N ALA A 231 -30.93 -6.59 -32.35
CA ALA A 231 -31.58 -5.82 -31.29
C ALA A 231 -32.04 -4.42 -31.73
N SER A 232 -31.34 -3.81 -32.70
CA SER A 232 -31.69 -2.51 -33.26
C SER A 232 -32.88 -2.54 -34.24
N ARG A 233 -33.19 -3.71 -34.85
CA ARG A 233 -34.36 -3.88 -35.73
C ARG A 233 -35.68 -3.90 -34.96
N ASP A 234 -35.70 -4.47 -33.76
CA ASP A 234 -36.90 -4.57 -32.93
C ASP A 234 -37.17 -3.31 -32.09
N ALA A 235 -36.18 -2.45 -31.93
CA ALA A 235 -36.29 -1.20 -31.17
C ALA A 235 -36.70 -0.03 -32.08
N ASN A 236 -38.00 0.19 -32.26
CA ASN A 236 -38.51 1.45 -32.83
C ASN A 236 -38.07 2.65 -31.96
N GLY A 237 -37.06 3.38 -32.44
CA GLY A 237 -36.78 4.78 -32.11
C GLY A 237 -36.70 5.17 -30.63
N SER A 238 -35.60 4.87 -29.95
CA SER A 238 -35.14 5.69 -28.81
C SER A 238 -33.65 5.50 -28.54
N SER A 239 -32.81 6.25 -29.26
CA SER A 239 -31.40 6.41 -28.94
C SER A 239 -31.26 7.30 -27.70
N CYS A 240 -31.03 6.71 -26.54
CA CYS A 240 -30.63 7.45 -25.33
C CYS A 240 -29.18 7.93 -25.48
N ASN A 241 -28.99 9.10 -26.10
CA ASN A 241 -27.73 9.84 -26.07
C ASN A 241 -27.63 10.59 -24.74
N LEU A 242 -26.87 10.04 -23.78
CA LEU A 242 -26.28 10.84 -22.71
C LEU A 242 -24.76 10.62 -22.75
N SER A 243 -24.06 11.59 -23.33
CA SER A 243 -22.62 11.59 -23.55
C SER A 243 -21.90 12.24 -22.37
N LEU A 244 -21.32 11.42 -21.49
CA LEU A 244 -20.20 11.82 -20.63
C LEU A 244 -19.18 10.68 -20.62
N TYR A 245 -18.15 10.82 -21.45
CA TYR A 245 -16.92 10.02 -21.54
C TYR A 245 -16.99 8.57 -21.02
N PRO A 246 -17.51 7.60 -21.81
CA PRO A 246 -17.47 6.21 -21.41
C PRO A 246 -16.04 5.67 -21.43
N ASN A 247 -15.57 5.20 -20.27
CA ASN A 247 -14.38 4.36 -20.22
C ASN A 247 -14.78 2.93 -20.57
N PHE A 248 -14.12 2.37 -21.59
CA PHE A 248 -14.27 0.97 -21.97
C PHE A 248 -13.32 0.10 -21.15
N TYR A 249 -13.85 -0.96 -20.55
CA TYR A 249 -13.09 -1.93 -19.78
C TYR A 249 -13.15 -3.29 -20.46
N LYS A 250 -12.09 -4.09 -20.32
CA LYS A 250 -11.94 -5.40 -20.96
C LYS A 250 -11.55 -6.44 -19.91
N PHE A 251 -12.20 -7.60 -19.94
CA PHE A 251 -11.79 -8.79 -19.20
C PHE A 251 -11.94 -10.05 -20.05
N ASP A 252 -11.17 -11.09 -19.73
CA ASP A 252 -11.14 -12.35 -20.48
C ASP A 252 -11.85 -13.43 -19.65
N MET A 253 -12.93 -14.00 -20.18
CA MET A 253 -13.72 -15.06 -19.57
C MET A 253 -13.43 -16.38 -20.27
N THR A 254 -13.13 -17.44 -19.52
CA THR A 254 -12.96 -18.80 -20.07
C THR A 254 -14.06 -19.73 -19.58
N VAL A 255 -14.76 -20.39 -20.51
CA VAL A 255 -15.90 -21.26 -20.22
C VAL A 255 -15.59 -22.68 -20.68
N CYS A 256 -15.91 -23.67 -19.84
CA CYS A 256 -15.84 -25.09 -20.21
C CYS A 256 -17.12 -25.48 -20.96
N ILE A 257 -16.94 -26.04 -22.16
CA ILE A 257 -18.00 -26.36 -23.10
C ILE A 257 -18.39 -27.82 -22.99
N ASN A 258 -19.70 -28.07 -23.01
CA ASN A 258 -20.31 -29.40 -23.18
C ASN A 258 -20.85 -29.58 -24.61
N SER A 259 -21.38 -30.77 -24.92
CA SER A 259 -21.96 -31.09 -26.23
C SER A 259 -23.18 -30.25 -26.64
N GLU A 260 -23.78 -29.52 -25.70
CA GLU A 260 -24.99 -28.70 -25.90
C GLU A 260 -24.68 -27.22 -26.14
N PHE A 261 -23.40 -26.82 -26.09
CA PHE A 261 -23.00 -25.43 -26.26
C PHE A 261 -23.14 -24.94 -27.71
N SER A 262 -23.90 -23.86 -27.88
CA SER A 262 -23.95 -23.08 -29.11
C SER A 262 -23.52 -21.65 -28.83
N ASN A 263 -22.67 -21.09 -29.71
CA ASN A 263 -22.28 -19.68 -29.64
C ASN A 263 -23.52 -18.76 -29.64
N SER A 264 -24.58 -19.13 -30.35
CA SER A 264 -25.83 -18.36 -30.40
C SER A 264 -26.53 -18.31 -29.04
N ASN A 265 -26.63 -19.44 -28.32
CA ASN A 265 -27.22 -19.48 -26.98
C ASN A 265 -26.38 -18.67 -25.97
N PHE A 266 -25.06 -18.71 -26.11
CA PHE A 266 -24.14 -17.95 -25.27
C PHE A 266 -24.29 -16.43 -25.46
N TYR A 267 -24.29 -15.96 -26.70
CA TYR A 267 -24.47 -14.54 -26.99
C TYR A 267 -25.88 -14.04 -26.66
N GLU A 268 -26.91 -14.85 -26.90
CA GLU A 268 -28.29 -14.54 -26.52
C GLU A 268 -28.44 -14.35 -25.00
N SER A 269 -27.91 -15.28 -24.20
CA SER A 269 -27.95 -15.19 -22.74
C SER A 269 -27.17 -13.97 -22.22
N LEU A 270 -25.99 -13.69 -22.77
CA LEU A 270 -25.21 -12.50 -22.40
C LEU A 270 -25.95 -11.20 -22.72
N TYR A 271 -26.54 -11.09 -23.91
CA TYR A 271 -27.28 -9.90 -24.30
C TYR A 271 -28.54 -9.72 -23.44
N ASN A 272 -29.34 -10.77 -23.27
CA ASN A 272 -30.63 -10.71 -22.55
C ASN A 272 -30.50 -10.36 -21.07
N ASN A 273 -29.33 -10.58 -20.47
CA ASN A 273 -29.09 -10.32 -19.05
C ASN A 273 -28.12 -9.16 -18.80
N ALA A 274 -27.27 -8.77 -19.75
CA ALA A 274 -26.22 -7.76 -19.56
C ALA A 274 -25.96 -6.86 -20.78
N GLY A 275 -26.80 -6.90 -21.82
CA GLY A 275 -26.59 -6.18 -23.08
C GLY A 275 -26.50 -4.65 -22.97
N LEU A 276 -27.03 -4.03 -21.91
CA LEU A 276 -26.94 -2.57 -21.72
C LEU A 276 -25.53 -2.09 -21.37
N ILE A 277 -24.70 -2.97 -20.77
CA ILE A 277 -23.35 -2.65 -20.34
C ILE A 277 -22.30 -3.27 -21.26
N ILE A 278 -22.59 -4.39 -21.94
CA ILE A 278 -21.62 -5.05 -22.81
C ILE A 278 -21.56 -4.31 -24.16
N SER A 279 -20.39 -3.79 -24.48
CA SER A 279 -20.12 -3.10 -25.74
C SER A 279 -19.60 -4.03 -26.84
N ASN A 280 -18.79 -5.05 -26.49
CA ASN A 280 -18.27 -6.02 -27.44
C ASN A 280 -17.94 -7.36 -26.77
N VAL A 281 -18.03 -8.48 -27.49
CA VAL A 281 -17.55 -9.80 -27.06
C VAL A 281 -16.75 -10.44 -28.19
N GLU A 282 -15.44 -10.56 -27.98
CA GLU A 282 -14.48 -11.08 -28.96
C GLU A 282 -14.06 -12.51 -28.59
N PHE A 283 -14.04 -13.44 -29.54
CA PHE A 283 -13.51 -14.78 -29.31
C PHE A 283 -11.97 -14.78 -29.44
N ILE A 284 -11.27 -15.15 -28.36
CA ILE A 284 -9.78 -15.13 -28.33
C ILE A 284 -9.20 -16.47 -28.78
N GLY A 285 -9.81 -17.59 -28.37
CA GLY A 285 -9.30 -18.92 -28.68
C GLY A 285 -9.92 -20.02 -27.85
N PHE A 286 -9.49 -21.25 -28.09
CA PHE A 286 -9.97 -22.44 -27.40
C PHE A 286 -8.82 -23.38 -27.01
N TYR A 287 -9.04 -24.18 -25.98
CA TYR A 287 -8.12 -25.24 -25.55
C TYR A 287 -8.87 -26.54 -25.31
N LYS A 288 -8.41 -27.63 -25.94
CA LYS A 288 -8.97 -28.98 -25.79
C LYS A 288 -8.13 -29.77 -24.80
N PHE A 289 -8.77 -30.23 -23.72
CA PHE A 289 -8.16 -31.16 -22.79
C PHE A 289 -8.19 -32.59 -23.35
N PRO A 290 -7.24 -33.45 -22.93
CA PRO A 290 -7.21 -34.87 -23.33
C PRO A 290 -8.50 -35.63 -23.02
N ASP A 291 -9.25 -35.19 -22.00
CA ASP A 291 -10.48 -35.83 -21.52
C ASP A 291 -11.75 -35.38 -22.28
N PHE A 292 -11.63 -35.00 -23.56
CA PHE A 292 -12.71 -34.50 -24.42
C PHE A 292 -13.44 -33.22 -23.95
N LYS A 293 -12.92 -32.53 -22.93
CA LYS A 293 -13.42 -31.22 -22.49
C LYS A 293 -12.78 -30.10 -23.31
N GLU A 294 -13.59 -29.26 -23.94
CA GLU A 294 -13.14 -28.05 -24.65
C GLU A 294 -13.38 -26.83 -23.78
N THR A 295 -12.44 -25.89 -23.76
CA THR A 295 -12.63 -24.56 -23.15
C THR A 295 -12.53 -23.49 -24.22
N ARG A 296 -13.36 -22.46 -24.14
CA ARG A 296 -13.28 -21.27 -25.00
C ARG A 296 -13.07 -20.03 -24.17
N THR A 297 -12.22 -19.14 -24.65
CA THR A 297 -11.91 -17.86 -24.01
C THR A 297 -12.48 -16.72 -24.86
N PHE A 298 -13.26 -15.85 -24.22
CA PHE A 298 -13.88 -14.67 -24.80
C PHE A 298 -13.41 -13.41 -24.07
N ARG A 299 -13.11 -12.35 -24.81
CA ARG A 299 -12.82 -11.02 -24.28
C ARG A 299 -14.09 -10.18 -24.29
N ILE A 300 -14.58 -9.83 -23.12
CA ILE A 300 -15.78 -9.01 -22.95
C ILE A 300 -15.33 -7.57 -22.72
N THR A 301 -15.73 -6.68 -23.62
CA THR A 301 -15.58 -5.23 -23.48
C THR A 301 -16.90 -4.65 -22.98
N TYR A 302 -16.89 -3.97 -21.85
CA TYR A 302 -18.09 -3.33 -21.30
C TYR A 302 -17.89 -1.82 -21.13
N LYS A 303 -18.99 -1.10 -21.29
CA LYS A 303 -19.13 0.34 -21.10
C LYS A 303 -19.63 0.57 -19.67
N SER A 304 -18.93 1.41 -18.94
CA SER A 304 -19.44 1.93 -17.67
C SER A 304 -19.37 3.44 -17.66
N ASP A 305 -20.55 4.06 -17.65
CA ASP A 305 -20.73 5.50 -17.46
C ASP A 305 -20.55 5.91 -15.98
N LYS A 306 -20.28 4.93 -15.10
CA LYS A 306 -20.17 5.06 -13.66
C LYS A 306 -18.80 4.56 -13.19
N PHE A 307 -17.80 5.40 -12.98
CA PHE A 307 -16.66 5.03 -12.13
C PHE A 307 -16.20 6.23 -11.31
N PRO A 308 -15.74 5.99 -10.05
CA PRO A 308 -14.80 4.93 -9.71
C PRO A 308 -15.13 4.08 -8.48
N LEU A 309 -16.08 3.14 -8.53
CA LEU A 309 -16.00 1.99 -7.60
C LEU A 309 -14.76 1.20 -8.02
N TYR A 310 -13.88 0.82 -7.10
CA TYR A 310 -12.62 0.11 -7.32
C TYR A 310 -12.58 -0.66 -8.66
N ARG A 311 -11.60 -0.38 -9.53
CA ARG A 311 -11.41 -1.11 -10.82
C ARG A 311 -11.55 -2.63 -10.61
N LYS A 312 -11.04 -3.14 -9.50
CA LYS A 312 -11.19 -4.53 -9.06
C LYS A 312 -12.62 -4.89 -8.63
N LEU A 313 -13.25 -4.11 -7.74
CA LEU A 313 -14.59 -4.40 -7.21
C LEU A 313 -15.70 -4.39 -8.27
N VAL A 314 -15.64 -3.48 -9.27
CA VAL A 314 -16.64 -3.48 -10.35
C VAL A 314 -16.35 -4.58 -11.35
N ILE A 315 -15.08 -4.85 -11.67
CA ILE A 315 -14.73 -6.06 -12.44
C ILE A 315 -15.25 -7.28 -11.71
N ASP A 316 -14.99 -7.43 -10.41
CA ASP A 316 -15.45 -8.55 -9.58
C ASP A 316 -16.99 -8.64 -9.53
N ILE A 317 -17.72 -7.53 -9.39
CA ILE A 317 -19.20 -7.55 -9.35
C ILE A 317 -19.78 -7.94 -10.71
N HIS A 318 -19.29 -7.32 -11.80
CA HIS A 318 -19.79 -7.64 -13.14
C HIS A 318 -19.31 -9.01 -13.62
N GLU A 319 -18.12 -9.44 -13.23
CA GLU A 319 -17.58 -10.78 -13.48
C GLU A 319 -18.42 -11.82 -12.74
N ASN A 320 -18.71 -11.64 -11.45
CA ASN A 320 -19.58 -12.55 -10.69
C ASN A 320 -21.02 -12.55 -11.21
N LEU A 321 -21.54 -11.40 -11.64
CA LEU A 321 -22.90 -11.30 -12.17
C LEU A 321 -23.00 -11.96 -13.55
N ILE A 322 -22.09 -11.64 -14.47
CA ILE A 322 -22.04 -12.21 -15.83
C ILE A 322 -21.72 -13.72 -15.75
N ALA A 323 -20.81 -14.13 -14.87
CA ALA A 323 -20.52 -15.54 -14.63
C ALA A 323 -21.70 -16.30 -14.01
N GLY A 324 -22.39 -15.69 -13.04
CA GLY A 324 -23.60 -16.26 -12.44
C GLY A 324 -24.77 -16.37 -13.42
N ILE A 325 -24.87 -15.46 -14.40
CA ILE A 325 -25.81 -15.57 -15.53
C ILE A 325 -25.46 -16.77 -16.39
N VAL A 326 -24.19 -16.89 -16.82
CA VAL A 326 -23.72 -18.00 -17.66
C VAL A 326 -23.89 -19.35 -16.96
N GLU A 327 -23.62 -19.43 -15.66
CA GLU A 327 -23.79 -20.66 -14.87
C GLU A 327 -25.27 -21.04 -14.71
N ARG A 328 -26.15 -20.06 -14.51
CA ARG A 328 -27.59 -20.28 -14.33
C ARG A 328 -28.31 -20.67 -15.62
N ASP A 329 -28.08 -19.92 -16.69
CA ASP A 329 -28.86 -20.04 -17.94
C ASP A 329 -28.31 -21.12 -18.87
N LEU A 330 -27.02 -21.46 -18.76
CA LEU A 330 -26.36 -22.41 -19.66
C LEU A 330 -25.78 -23.64 -18.93
N HIS A 331 -25.95 -23.75 -17.60
CA HIS A 331 -25.43 -24.86 -16.78
C HIS A 331 -23.91 -25.11 -16.93
N MET A 332 -23.12 -24.05 -17.18
CA MET A 332 -21.66 -24.15 -17.40
C MET A 332 -20.86 -23.53 -16.25
N GLN A 333 -19.74 -24.15 -15.87
CA GLN A 333 -18.82 -23.59 -14.87
C GLN A 333 -17.72 -22.72 -15.53
N PRO A 334 -17.66 -21.41 -15.23
CA PRO A 334 -16.57 -20.55 -15.70
C PRO A 334 -15.26 -20.86 -14.96
N ILE A 335 -14.15 -20.91 -15.70
CA ILE A 335 -12.81 -21.15 -15.16
C ILE A 335 -12.02 -19.85 -15.26
N PHE A 336 -11.91 -19.12 -14.15
CA PHE A 336 -11.20 -17.85 -14.11
C PHE A 336 -9.69 -18.06 -14.05
N LYS A 337 -8.93 -17.35 -14.89
CA LYS A 337 -7.46 -17.39 -14.91
C LYS A 337 -6.90 -16.18 -14.17
N TRP A 338 -6.53 -16.38 -12.90
CA TRP A 338 -5.93 -15.32 -12.06
C TRP A 338 -4.42 -15.15 -12.31
N GLN A 339 -4.00 -13.92 -12.59
CA GLN A 339 -2.70 -13.40 -12.12
C GLN A 339 -2.94 -12.61 -10.81
N SER A 340 -2.56 -13.24 -9.70
CA SER A 340 -2.17 -12.62 -8.40
C SER A 340 -3.24 -11.87 -7.58
N ILE A 341 -3.85 -12.53 -6.59
CA ILE A 341 -3.56 -12.43 -5.13
C ILE A 341 -4.76 -12.97 -4.29
N SER A 342 -4.41 -13.97 -3.47
CA SER A 342 -5.04 -14.55 -2.26
C SER A 342 -6.44 -14.11 -1.80
N ALA A 343 -7.38 -15.06 -1.77
CA ALA A 343 -8.28 -15.35 -0.65
C ALA A 343 -9.07 -16.64 -0.93
N VAL A 344 -8.52 -17.80 -0.56
CA VAL A 344 -9.26 -19.06 -0.48
C VAL A 344 -9.40 -19.39 1.00
N TYR A 345 -10.58 -19.14 1.57
CA TYR A 345 -11.07 -19.92 2.69
C TYR A 345 -12.57 -20.14 2.52
N ARG A 346 -12.93 -21.42 2.54
CA ARG A 346 -14.25 -21.97 2.89
C ARG A 346 -15.31 -21.95 1.79
N VAL A 347 -15.31 -22.98 0.92
CA VAL A 347 -16.36 -24.02 0.78
C VAL A 347 -15.72 -25.19 0.00
N ILE A 348 -16.22 -26.41 0.20
CA ILE A 348 -15.79 -27.70 -0.37
C ILE A 348 -14.76 -28.46 0.49
N LYS A 349 -15.25 -28.87 1.66
CA LYS A 349 -14.98 -30.21 2.21
C LYS A 349 -15.96 -31.15 1.51
N ASN A 350 -15.48 -32.33 1.09
CA ASN A 350 -16.18 -33.43 0.38
C ASN A 350 -15.95 -33.47 -1.14
N CYS A 351 -14.83 -34.05 -1.55
CA CYS A 351 -14.86 -35.38 -2.15
C CYS A 351 -13.45 -35.94 -2.27
N ASN A 352 -13.35 -37.19 -1.86
CA ASN A 352 -12.18 -38.02 -1.71
C ASN A 352 -11.47 -38.31 -3.03
N THR A 353 -10.14 -38.23 -2.97
CA THR A 353 -9.20 -39.29 -3.37
C THR A 353 -9.15 -39.68 -4.85
N VAL A 354 -7.99 -39.44 -5.49
CA VAL A 354 -7.07 -40.45 -6.06
C VAL A 354 -5.92 -39.70 -6.78
N GLN A 355 -4.75 -39.74 -6.13
CA GLN A 355 -3.41 -40.10 -6.66
C GLN A 355 -2.87 -39.35 -7.88
N LYS A 356 -1.79 -38.58 -7.71
CA LYS A 356 -0.37 -39.04 -7.79
C LYS A 356 0.02 -39.52 -9.19
N ASN A 357 0.79 -38.70 -9.92
CA ASN A 357 2.21 -38.93 -10.23
C ASN A 357 2.76 -37.75 -11.07
N ILE A 358 3.83 -37.04 -10.69
CA ILE A 358 5.24 -37.45 -10.52
C ILE A 358 5.98 -37.50 -11.88
N TYR A 359 6.94 -36.55 -12.00
CA TYR A 359 8.22 -36.61 -12.72
C TYR A 359 8.26 -36.48 -14.26
N GLN A 360 8.92 -35.44 -14.77
CA GLN A 360 10.35 -35.51 -15.13
C GLN A 360 10.87 -34.18 -15.72
N SER A 361 12.10 -33.85 -15.33
CA SER A 361 12.91 -32.75 -15.81
C SER A 361 13.57 -33.02 -17.17
N LYS A 362 13.90 -31.93 -17.89
CA LYS A 362 15.03 -31.73 -18.83
C LYS A 362 14.93 -32.25 -20.28
N ARG A 363 15.43 -31.37 -21.17
CA ARG A 363 15.72 -31.50 -22.63
C ARG A 363 14.43 -31.38 -23.49
N ILE A 364 14.35 -30.60 -24.57
CA ILE A 364 15.27 -30.36 -25.68
C ILE A 364 15.01 -28.97 -26.28
N ARG A 365 16.07 -28.20 -26.47
CA ARG A 365 16.17 -27.09 -27.42
C ARG A 365 16.37 -27.71 -28.81
N ILE A 366 15.90 -27.05 -29.88
CA ILE A 366 16.00 -27.40 -31.33
C ILE A 366 14.73 -28.20 -31.74
N ILE A 367 13.84 -27.73 -32.62
CA ILE A 367 14.03 -27.62 -34.08
C ILE A 367 12.99 -26.67 -34.72
N SER A 368 13.51 -25.74 -35.52
CA SER A 368 13.00 -25.11 -36.75
C SER A 368 11.56 -24.56 -36.81
N SER A 369 11.35 -23.27 -37.08
CA SER A 369 11.60 -22.63 -38.38
C SER A 369 10.95 -23.37 -39.57
N PHE A 370 9.61 -23.45 -39.67
CA PHE A 370 8.99 -23.89 -40.92
C PHE A 370 7.54 -23.46 -41.22
N LEU A 371 6.95 -22.43 -40.58
CA LEU A 371 5.53 -22.08 -40.87
C LEU A 371 5.23 -20.58 -41.01
N TYR A 372 6.16 -19.78 -41.51
CA TYR A 372 5.81 -18.44 -42.04
C TYR A 372 6.58 -18.15 -43.34
N LYS A 373 6.19 -18.85 -44.40
CA LYS A 373 6.30 -18.37 -45.78
C LYS A 373 5.07 -18.87 -46.54
N SER A 374 4.59 -17.99 -47.43
CA SER A 374 3.43 -18.16 -48.31
C SER A 374 2.09 -17.74 -47.70
N PHE A 375 1.76 -16.45 -47.78
CA PHE A 375 0.93 -15.90 -48.87
C PHE A 375 0.75 -14.38 -48.67
N HIS A 376 1.43 -13.59 -49.51
CA HIS A 376 0.93 -12.29 -50.02
C HIS A 376 -0.27 -12.59 -50.96
N SER A 377 -1.24 -11.75 -51.30
CA SER A 377 -1.40 -10.29 -51.49
C SER A 377 -2.92 -10.04 -51.61
N THR A 378 -3.53 -8.87 -51.38
CA THR A 378 -3.47 -7.70 -52.27
C THR A 378 -4.00 -6.42 -51.60
N HIS A 379 -3.44 -5.31 -52.06
CA HIS A 379 -3.60 -3.90 -51.71
C HIS A 379 -5.01 -3.33 -51.54
N GLN A 380 -5.14 -2.39 -50.60
CA GLN A 380 -5.55 -1.02 -50.95
C GLN A 380 -4.87 0.00 -50.01
N ILE A 381 -4.41 1.08 -50.63
CA ILE A 381 -3.64 2.21 -50.10
C ILE A 381 -4.63 3.22 -49.50
N HIS A 382 -4.35 3.79 -48.32
CA HIS A 382 -4.45 5.25 -48.10
C HIS A 382 -3.81 5.68 -46.76
N GLU A 383 -2.91 6.67 -46.91
CA GLU A 383 -2.44 7.70 -45.99
C GLU A 383 -1.70 7.32 -44.69
N HIS A 384 -0.38 7.49 -44.78
CA HIS A 384 0.56 7.53 -43.67
C HIS A 384 0.32 8.76 -42.78
N GLU A 385 -0.26 8.56 -41.59
CA GLU A 385 0.15 9.36 -40.43
C GLU A 385 1.45 8.78 -39.87
N HIS A 386 2.52 9.57 -39.89
CA HIS A 386 3.78 9.25 -39.21
C HIS A 386 3.57 9.25 -37.68
N VAL A 387 2.94 8.21 -37.15
CA VAL A 387 2.97 7.94 -35.72
C VAL A 387 4.32 7.30 -35.41
N ALA A 388 5.13 7.98 -34.58
CA ALA A 388 6.39 7.43 -34.11
C ALA A 388 6.14 6.08 -33.41
N SER A 389 6.51 4.99 -34.08
CA SER A 389 6.44 3.66 -33.48
C SER A 389 7.66 3.44 -32.58
N ALA A 390 7.41 3.12 -31.31
CA ALA A 390 8.47 2.80 -30.39
C ALA A 390 9.18 1.51 -30.85
N LEU A 391 10.43 1.62 -31.29
CA LEU A 391 11.26 0.46 -31.60
C LEU A 391 11.42 -0.40 -30.34
N ARG A 392 11.38 -1.73 -30.51
CA ARG A 392 11.71 -2.66 -29.42
C ARG A 392 13.12 -2.33 -28.92
N ASN A 393 13.25 -2.19 -27.61
CA ASN A 393 14.53 -1.87 -26.98
C ASN A 393 15.53 -3.01 -27.22
N THR A 394 16.48 -2.78 -28.13
CA THR A 394 17.61 -3.68 -28.41
C THR A 394 18.81 -3.40 -27.52
N LYS A 395 18.74 -2.39 -26.63
CA LYS A 395 19.82 -2.13 -25.67
C LYS A 395 19.84 -3.26 -24.64
N PRO A 396 21.01 -3.85 -24.36
CA PRO A 396 21.15 -4.76 -23.22
C PRO A 396 20.76 -4.03 -21.93
N LYS A 397 20.16 -4.76 -20.98
CA LYS A 397 19.96 -4.23 -19.62
C LYS A 397 21.34 -3.87 -19.07
N SER A 398 21.44 -2.75 -18.35
CA SER A 398 22.72 -2.36 -17.75
C SER A 398 23.15 -3.41 -16.73
N ASP A 399 24.33 -4.01 -16.93
CA ASP A 399 25.01 -4.85 -15.93
C ASP A 399 25.70 -4.00 -14.84
N ARG A 400 25.34 -2.72 -14.73
CA ARG A 400 25.78 -1.91 -13.59
C ARG A 400 25.04 -2.41 -12.37
N ASP A 401 25.78 -2.92 -11.40
CA ASP A 401 25.30 -3.27 -10.07
C ASP A 401 24.38 -2.15 -9.58
N THR A 402 23.09 -2.46 -9.51
CA THR A 402 22.08 -1.53 -9.02
C THR A 402 22.47 -1.09 -7.61
N LEU A 403 22.45 0.23 -7.38
CA LEU A 403 22.59 0.84 -6.05
C LEU A 403 21.78 0.04 -5.02
N GLN A 404 22.47 -0.72 -4.16
CA GLN A 404 21.82 -1.44 -3.07
C GLN A 404 21.48 -0.44 -1.98
N TYR A 405 20.17 -0.23 -1.78
CA TYR A 405 19.69 0.55 -0.66
C TYR A 405 19.87 -0.26 0.63
N PHE A 406 20.37 0.37 1.68
CA PHE A 406 20.39 -0.17 3.03
C PHE A 406 18.96 -0.57 3.43
N VAL A 407 18.75 -1.87 3.73
CA VAL A 407 17.43 -2.42 4.09
C VAL A 407 17.44 -2.75 5.59
N ASP A 408 16.83 -1.86 6.37
CA ASP A 408 16.71 -1.98 7.84
C ASP A 408 15.64 -2.96 8.29
N MET A 409 14.62 -3.14 7.45
CA MET A 409 13.46 -3.99 7.74
C MET A 409 13.17 -4.88 6.54
N LYS A 410 13.03 -6.19 6.80
CA LYS A 410 12.70 -7.16 5.76
C LYS A 410 11.70 -8.20 6.25
N GLN A 411 10.65 -8.41 5.46
CA GLN A 411 9.74 -9.51 5.68
C GLN A 411 10.30 -10.78 5.03
N VAL A 412 10.38 -11.85 5.81
CA VAL A 412 10.90 -13.14 5.38
C VAL A 412 9.89 -14.23 5.68
N ARG A 413 9.67 -15.12 4.72
CA ARG A 413 8.94 -16.37 4.94
C ARG A 413 9.95 -17.48 5.13
N VAL A 414 9.88 -18.17 6.26
CA VAL A 414 10.80 -19.24 6.62
C VAL A 414 10.02 -20.56 6.65
N GLN A 415 10.56 -21.56 5.96
CA GLN A 415 9.98 -22.90 5.90
C GLN A 415 11.03 -23.95 6.27
N GLY A 416 10.70 -24.80 7.24
CA GLY A 416 11.48 -25.99 7.60
C GLY A 416 11.44 -27.03 6.48
N GLY A 417 12.47 -27.85 6.39
CA GLY A 417 12.50 -28.97 5.44
C GLY A 417 11.41 -29.98 5.77
N LYS A 418 10.82 -30.59 4.74
CA LYS A 418 9.90 -31.72 4.93
C LYS A 418 10.69 -32.96 5.37
N GLY A 419 10.13 -33.79 6.24
CA GLY A 419 10.68 -35.13 6.49
C GLY A 419 10.56 -36.00 5.24
N GLY A 420 11.51 -36.91 5.04
CA GLY A 420 11.42 -37.92 3.99
C GLY A 420 10.29 -38.91 4.28
N ASP A 421 9.67 -39.43 3.22
CA ASP A 421 8.62 -40.44 3.34
C ASP A 421 9.22 -41.81 3.66
N GLY A 422 8.52 -42.60 4.49
CA GLY A 422 8.89 -43.99 4.74
C GLY A 422 8.56 -44.88 3.54
N ALA A 423 9.46 -45.82 3.22
CA ALA A 423 9.26 -46.71 2.08
C ALA A 423 8.39 -47.93 2.44
N ILE A 424 7.60 -48.37 1.46
CA ILE A 424 6.99 -49.70 1.47
C ILE A 424 7.83 -50.57 0.55
N SER A 425 8.61 -51.47 1.11
CA SER A 425 9.40 -52.43 0.34
C SER A 425 9.32 -53.81 0.95
N PHE A 426 9.51 -54.84 0.13
CA PHE A 426 9.61 -56.21 0.57
C PHE A 426 10.89 -56.82 0.01
N LEU A 427 11.62 -57.53 0.87
CA LEU A 427 12.85 -58.19 0.49
C LEU A 427 12.52 -59.29 -0.53
N GLN A 428 13.13 -59.20 -1.71
CA GLN A 428 13.03 -60.21 -2.75
C GLN A 428 14.24 -61.12 -2.71
N LEU A 429 14.00 -62.39 -2.41
CA LEU A 429 14.99 -63.46 -2.51
C LEU A 429 14.70 -64.31 -3.74
N TRP A 430 15.72 -64.96 -4.29
CA TRP A 430 15.62 -65.81 -5.48
C TRP A 430 14.57 -66.93 -5.37
N VAL A 431 14.21 -67.33 -4.15
CA VAL A 431 13.21 -68.38 -3.85
C VAL A 431 11.89 -67.83 -3.32
N ASN A 432 11.83 -66.55 -2.93
CA ASN A 432 10.68 -65.94 -2.29
C ASN A 432 10.59 -64.44 -2.61
N GLU A 433 9.56 -64.06 -3.37
CA GLU A 433 9.32 -62.68 -3.80
C GLU A 433 8.89 -61.73 -2.66
N ARG A 434 8.52 -62.26 -1.49
CA ARG A 434 8.16 -61.48 -0.29
C ARG A 434 8.73 -62.11 0.97
N ALA A 435 10.05 -62.01 1.13
CA ALA A 435 10.78 -62.56 2.27
C ALA A 435 10.63 -61.75 3.58
N GLY A 436 9.88 -60.65 3.55
CA GLY A 436 9.59 -59.80 4.71
C GLY A 436 9.59 -58.32 4.33
N PRO A 437 9.01 -57.42 5.14
CA PRO A 437 9.10 -55.99 4.91
C PRO A 437 10.54 -55.50 5.15
N ASP A 438 11.08 -54.72 4.22
CA ASP A 438 12.46 -54.16 4.26
C ASP A 438 12.51 -52.67 3.86
N GLY A 439 11.37 -51.98 3.91
CA GLY A 439 11.30 -50.54 3.66
C GLY A 439 11.82 -49.75 4.85
N GLY A 440 12.87 -48.95 4.63
CA GLY A 440 13.45 -48.06 5.62
C GLY A 440 12.61 -46.80 5.89
N ASP A 441 12.87 -46.19 7.04
CA ASP A 441 12.30 -44.90 7.46
C ASP A 441 12.92 -43.75 6.66
N GLY A 442 12.14 -42.68 6.45
CA GLY A 442 12.62 -41.45 5.85
C GLY A 442 13.44 -40.60 6.82
N GLY A 443 14.34 -39.77 6.29
CA GLY A 443 15.18 -38.87 7.08
C GLY A 443 14.44 -37.63 7.59
N HIS A 444 14.92 -37.02 8.67
CA HIS A 444 14.37 -35.77 9.18
C HIS A 444 14.67 -34.57 8.27
N GLY A 445 13.70 -33.67 8.14
CA GLY A 445 13.87 -32.40 7.43
C GLY A 445 14.78 -31.43 8.19
N GLY A 446 15.48 -30.57 7.46
CA GLY A 446 16.40 -29.60 8.06
C GLY A 446 15.66 -28.50 8.83
N HIS A 447 16.17 -28.13 10.02
CA HIS A 447 15.74 -26.92 10.70
C HIS A 447 16.33 -25.66 10.03
N LYS A 448 15.60 -24.55 10.14
CA LYS A 448 16.08 -23.21 9.80
C LYS A 448 16.46 -22.44 11.04
N TYR A 449 17.72 -22.01 11.08
CA TYR A 449 18.24 -21.15 12.12
C TYR A 449 18.46 -19.75 11.56
N ILE A 450 18.03 -18.74 12.30
CA ILE A 450 18.53 -17.37 12.16
C ILE A 450 19.69 -17.27 13.14
N PHE A 451 20.87 -16.96 12.64
CA PHE A 451 22.12 -16.96 13.38
C PHE A 451 22.76 -15.59 13.30
N ASN A 452 23.09 -15.05 14.47
CA ASN A 452 23.88 -13.83 14.57
C ASN A 452 25.37 -14.17 14.44
N ARG A 453 26.00 -13.82 13.30
CA ARG A 453 27.47 -13.95 13.15
C ARG A 453 28.06 -12.71 12.51
N ASN A 454 29.04 -12.13 13.21
CA ASN A 454 30.07 -11.27 12.63
C ASN A 454 31.46 -11.89 12.88
N VAL A 455 31.71 -13.12 12.40
CA VAL A 455 33.07 -13.68 12.42
C VAL A 455 33.47 -14.27 11.09
N LYS A 456 34.58 -13.72 10.57
CA LYS A 456 35.51 -14.29 9.58
C LYS A 456 35.87 -15.72 9.97
N LEU A 457 35.16 -16.70 9.42
CA LEU A 457 35.64 -18.07 9.38
C LEU A 457 35.55 -18.56 7.95
N SER A 458 36.74 -18.84 7.43
CA SER A 458 37.08 -19.29 6.08
C SER A 458 36.91 -18.24 4.97
N LYS A 459 38.00 -18.11 4.20
CA LYS A 459 38.14 -17.28 3.00
C LYS A 459 36.89 -17.43 2.13
N VAL A 460 36.30 -16.30 1.72
CA VAL A 460 35.12 -16.17 0.84
C VAL A 460 33.75 -16.24 1.54
N SER A 461 33.32 -15.15 2.19
CA SER A 461 31.93 -14.67 2.11
C SER A 461 31.84 -13.30 2.77
N ALA A 462 31.30 -12.31 2.03
CA ALA A 462 31.20 -10.90 2.41
C ALA A 462 30.48 -10.66 3.75
N ASP A 463 30.93 -9.62 4.47
CA ASP A 463 30.30 -9.13 5.69
C ASP A 463 28.84 -8.77 5.43
N VAL A 464 27.89 -9.34 6.18
CA VAL A 464 26.47 -8.99 6.08
C VAL A 464 26.23 -7.74 6.92
N LYS A 465 26.46 -6.58 6.32
CA LYS A 465 26.14 -5.27 6.93
C LYS A 465 24.63 -4.96 6.87
N ASP A 466 23.91 -5.55 5.89
CA ASP A 466 22.53 -5.22 5.55
C ASP A 466 21.64 -6.47 5.41
N LEU A 467 20.33 -6.36 5.68
CA LEU A 467 19.35 -7.44 5.41
C LEU A 467 19.08 -7.66 3.90
N SER A 468 19.77 -6.95 3.00
CA SER A 468 19.61 -7.08 1.56
C SER A 468 19.94 -8.49 1.05
N SER A 469 20.98 -9.11 1.62
CA SER A 469 21.47 -10.45 1.30
C SER A 469 20.50 -11.59 1.68
N VAL A 470 19.56 -11.33 2.58
CA VAL A 470 18.60 -12.33 3.06
C VAL A 470 17.48 -12.52 2.04
N GLY A 471 17.28 -13.69 1.47
CA GLY A 471 16.14 -13.93 0.55
C GLY A 471 14.78 -13.72 1.23
N SER A 472 13.76 -13.27 0.47
CA SER A 472 12.39 -13.10 1.00
C SER A 472 11.71 -14.42 1.35
N VAL A 473 12.17 -15.55 0.77
CA VAL A 473 11.68 -16.89 1.05
C VAL A 473 12.88 -17.78 1.34
N LEU A 474 12.86 -18.44 2.51
CA LEU A 474 13.97 -19.20 3.05
C LEU A 474 13.49 -20.63 3.35
N VAL A 475 13.78 -21.57 2.46
CA VAL A 475 13.33 -22.98 2.56
C VAL A 475 14.52 -23.88 2.95
N ALA A 476 14.32 -24.79 3.91
CA ALA A 476 15.34 -25.75 4.33
C ALA A 476 15.32 -27.01 3.47
N GLU A 477 16.44 -27.73 3.45
CA GLU A 477 16.53 -28.99 2.73
C GLU A 477 15.58 -30.03 3.35
N SER A 478 14.88 -30.77 2.49
CA SER A 478 14.03 -31.89 2.93
C SER A 478 14.88 -33.13 3.23
N GLY A 479 14.39 -33.97 4.14
CA GLY A 479 14.96 -35.28 4.40
C GLY A 479 14.82 -36.20 3.19
N GLU A 480 15.75 -37.13 3.03
CA GLU A 480 15.71 -38.13 1.96
C GLU A 480 14.66 -39.21 2.29
N GLU A 481 13.99 -39.74 1.27
CA GLU A 481 13.02 -40.82 1.43
C GLU A 481 13.72 -42.11 1.87
N GLY A 482 12.98 -42.98 2.57
CA GLY A 482 13.43 -44.33 2.85
C GLY A 482 13.56 -45.16 1.56
N HIS A 483 14.37 -46.20 1.61
CA HIS A 483 14.54 -47.14 0.50
C HIS A 483 14.40 -48.59 0.98
N GLY A 484 14.24 -49.51 0.03
CA GLY A 484 14.25 -50.95 0.34
C GLY A 484 15.61 -51.42 0.84
N LYS A 485 15.70 -52.68 1.26
CA LYS A 485 16.89 -53.28 1.89
C LYS A 485 17.30 -52.59 3.20
N ASP A 486 16.31 -52.23 4.02
CA ASP A 486 16.49 -51.58 5.32
C ASP A 486 17.32 -50.27 5.25
N CYS A 487 17.23 -49.56 4.12
CA CYS A 487 17.98 -48.33 3.89
C CYS A 487 17.20 -47.11 4.37
N PHE A 488 17.65 -46.53 5.49
CA PHE A 488 17.10 -45.29 6.03
C PHE A 488 17.51 -44.07 5.20
N GLY A 489 16.57 -43.13 5.03
CA GLY A 489 16.82 -41.85 4.40
C GLY A 489 17.76 -40.96 5.23
N LYS A 490 18.64 -40.21 4.57
CA LYS A 490 19.54 -39.27 5.25
C LYS A 490 18.77 -38.06 5.80
N ASN A 491 19.17 -37.64 7.00
CA ASN A 491 18.72 -36.38 7.58
C ASN A 491 19.25 -35.20 6.77
N ALA A 492 18.38 -34.22 6.52
CA ALA A 492 18.75 -33.02 5.79
C ALA A 492 19.67 -32.13 6.62
N LYS A 493 20.57 -31.40 5.94
CA LYS A 493 21.44 -30.43 6.62
C LYS A 493 20.62 -29.24 7.10
N HIS A 494 20.99 -28.71 8.24
CA HIS A 494 20.37 -27.49 8.77
C HIS A 494 20.87 -26.27 8.02
N ASN A 495 19.96 -25.37 7.66
CA ASN A 495 20.33 -24.15 6.96
C ASN A 495 20.37 -22.99 7.95
N ILE A 496 21.50 -22.30 7.95
CA ILE A 496 21.78 -21.17 8.84
C ILE A 496 21.72 -19.88 8.02
N ILE A 497 20.85 -18.96 8.41
CA ILE A 497 20.74 -17.62 7.83
C ILE A 497 21.55 -16.67 8.71
N LYS A 498 22.58 -16.04 8.13
CA LYS A 498 23.38 -15.04 8.83
C LYS A 498 22.65 -13.70 8.82
N VAL A 499 22.51 -13.08 9.98
CA VAL A 499 21.93 -11.74 10.14
C VAL A 499 22.89 -10.82 10.92
N PRO A 500 22.81 -9.49 10.73
CA PRO A 500 23.62 -8.53 11.47
C PRO A 500 23.34 -8.58 12.99
N VAL A 501 24.34 -8.19 13.78
CA VAL A 501 24.21 -8.01 15.23
C VAL A 501 23.15 -6.95 15.54
N GLY A 502 22.29 -7.20 16.52
CA GLY A 502 21.17 -6.33 16.88
C GLY A 502 19.92 -6.54 16.01
N THR A 503 19.78 -7.68 15.34
CA THR A 503 18.55 -8.00 14.58
C THR A 503 17.44 -8.49 15.52
N ILE A 504 16.31 -7.78 15.52
CA ILE A 504 15.07 -8.20 16.18
C ILE A 504 14.27 -9.06 15.21
N VAL A 505 13.82 -10.23 15.68
CA VAL A 505 12.86 -11.09 14.98
C VAL A 505 11.47 -10.84 15.55
N ARG A 506 10.55 -10.35 14.72
CA ARG A 506 9.15 -10.13 15.07
C ARG A 506 8.22 -11.06 14.29
N ASP A 507 7.09 -11.40 14.89
CA ASP A 507 5.97 -12.04 14.17
C ASP A 507 5.19 -11.00 13.33
N THR A 508 4.29 -11.49 12.46
CA THR A 508 3.37 -10.67 11.66
C THR A 508 2.43 -9.81 12.51
N GLU A 509 2.18 -10.20 13.76
CA GLU A 509 1.39 -9.45 14.75
C GLU A 509 2.20 -8.39 15.51
N GLY A 510 3.53 -8.31 15.30
CA GLY A 510 4.41 -7.29 15.87
C GLY A 510 5.09 -7.66 17.19
N THR A 511 4.75 -8.81 17.78
CA THR A 511 5.38 -9.38 18.98
C THR A 511 6.85 -9.72 18.73
N ILE A 512 7.73 -9.34 19.66
CA ILE A 512 9.17 -9.65 19.58
C ILE A 512 9.37 -11.09 20.03
N LEU A 513 9.92 -11.94 19.15
CA LEU A 513 10.15 -13.35 19.42
C LEU A 513 11.60 -13.63 19.84
N ALA A 514 12.54 -12.89 19.27
CA ALA A 514 13.95 -13.00 19.60
C ALA A 514 14.68 -11.69 19.33
N ASP A 515 15.72 -11.47 20.12
CA ASP A 515 16.57 -10.29 20.07
C ASP A 515 18.01 -10.77 19.96
N LEU A 516 18.63 -10.54 18.80
CA LEU A 516 19.94 -11.09 18.47
C LEU A 516 21.03 -10.05 18.77
N ASP A 517 21.15 -9.68 20.03
CA ASP A 517 22.05 -8.61 20.49
C ASP A 517 23.49 -9.10 20.70
N GLU A 518 23.68 -10.35 21.11
CA GLU A 518 25.01 -10.94 21.37
C GLU A 518 25.48 -11.84 20.22
N GLU A 519 26.78 -11.87 19.99
CA GLU A 519 27.41 -12.69 18.97
C GLU A 519 27.27 -14.18 19.27
N GLY A 520 26.88 -14.98 18.27
CA GLY A 520 26.69 -16.43 18.41
C GLY A 520 25.28 -16.84 18.85
N MET A 521 24.38 -15.88 19.12
CA MET A 521 22.98 -16.20 19.39
C MET A 521 22.29 -16.80 18.17
N MET A 522 21.53 -17.86 18.43
CA MET A 522 20.76 -18.60 17.44
C MET A 522 19.29 -18.61 17.81
N TYR A 523 18.45 -18.30 16.83
CA TYR A 523 17.01 -18.45 16.93
C TYR A 523 16.52 -19.49 15.93
N ILE A 524 15.77 -20.48 16.40
CA ILE A 524 15.13 -21.48 15.53
C ILE A 524 13.89 -20.85 14.91
N ALA A 525 14.00 -20.46 13.65
CA ALA A 525 12.93 -19.79 12.93
C ALA A 525 11.90 -20.76 12.34
N ALA A 526 12.31 -21.97 11.95
CA ALA A 526 11.35 -23.01 11.56
C ALA A 526 11.92 -24.39 11.82
N ARG A 527 11.13 -25.26 12.45
CA ARG A 527 11.53 -26.66 12.65
C ARG A 527 11.25 -27.48 11.38
N GLY A 528 12.19 -28.36 11.01
CA GLY A 528 11.96 -29.37 9.98
C GLY A 528 11.02 -30.48 10.46
N GLY A 529 10.36 -31.13 9.52
CA GLY A 529 9.43 -32.22 9.79
C GLY A 529 10.16 -33.53 10.15
N ALA A 530 9.50 -34.35 10.95
CA ALA A 530 9.96 -35.71 11.25
C ALA A 530 9.89 -36.61 10.01
N GLY A 531 10.86 -37.50 9.83
CA GLY A 531 10.82 -38.51 8.79
C GLY A 531 9.73 -39.55 9.07
N GLY A 532 9.11 -40.06 8.01
CA GLY A 532 8.05 -41.05 8.12
C GLY A 532 8.60 -42.47 8.31
N HIS A 533 7.94 -43.27 9.13
CA HIS A 533 8.31 -44.67 9.32
C HIS A 533 7.99 -45.53 8.10
N GLY A 534 8.94 -46.39 7.73
CA GLY A 534 8.80 -47.39 6.68
C GLY A 534 7.91 -48.56 7.12
N ASN A 535 7.59 -49.46 6.19
CA ASN A 535 6.73 -50.58 6.52
C ASN A 535 7.35 -51.56 7.52
N ALA A 536 8.68 -51.65 7.60
CA ALA A 536 9.36 -52.49 8.60
C ALA A 536 8.99 -52.11 10.04
N PHE A 537 8.76 -50.82 10.32
CA PHE A 537 8.38 -50.32 11.64
C PHE A 537 7.01 -50.82 12.11
N PHE A 538 6.06 -51.00 11.19
CA PHE A 538 4.68 -51.42 11.50
C PHE A 538 4.50 -52.93 11.66
N LYS A 539 5.60 -53.69 11.72
CA LYS A 539 5.58 -55.14 11.88
C LYS A 539 5.08 -55.50 13.28
N SER A 540 4.04 -56.34 13.36
CA SER A 540 3.49 -56.84 14.62
C SER A 540 3.21 -58.33 14.55
N ASN A 541 2.98 -58.97 15.69
CA ASN A 541 2.64 -60.40 15.75
C ASN A 541 1.38 -60.75 14.94
N MET A 542 0.44 -59.80 14.80
CA MET A 542 -0.78 -59.96 14.02
C MET A 542 -0.62 -59.58 12.54
N ASN A 543 0.31 -58.68 12.21
CA ASN A 543 0.58 -58.23 10.85
C ASN A 543 2.09 -58.26 10.55
N GLN A 544 2.54 -59.41 10.03
CA GLN A 544 3.96 -59.65 9.76
C GLN A 544 4.46 -59.01 8.46
N SER A 545 3.54 -58.62 7.55
CA SER A 545 3.84 -58.04 6.23
C SER A 545 3.01 -56.77 5.98
N PRO A 546 3.21 -55.72 6.81
CA PRO A 546 2.51 -54.45 6.67
C PRO A 546 2.77 -53.82 5.29
N LYS A 547 1.68 -53.34 4.67
CA LYS A 547 1.67 -52.60 3.40
C LYS A 547 1.38 -51.12 3.61
N ILE A 548 1.75 -50.62 4.78
CA ILE A 548 1.54 -49.24 5.21
C ILE A 548 2.91 -48.63 5.50
N SER A 549 3.07 -47.36 5.16
CA SER A 549 4.17 -46.52 5.61
C SER A 549 3.61 -45.15 5.98
N GLU A 550 4.37 -44.40 6.78
CA GLU A 550 4.03 -43.04 7.16
C GLU A 550 4.70 -42.05 6.21
N TYR A 551 3.98 -40.99 5.88
CA TYR A 551 4.53 -39.85 5.15
C TYR A 551 5.39 -39.00 6.08
N GLY A 552 6.46 -38.42 5.56
CA GLY A 552 7.24 -37.45 6.31
C GLY A 552 6.40 -36.23 6.67
N ALA A 553 6.56 -35.75 7.90
CA ALA A 553 5.83 -34.59 8.38
C ALA A 553 6.28 -33.33 7.61
N GLU A 554 5.33 -32.41 7.42
CA GLU A 554 5.63 -31.11 6.83
C GLU A 554 6.42 -30.24 7.82
N GLY A 555 7.42 -29.50 7.33
CA GLY A 555 8.17 -28.55 8.14
C GLY A 555 7.31 -27.33 8.51
N GLU A 556 7.66 -26.67 9.62
CA GLU A 556 6.97 -25.45 10.05
C GLU A 556 7.12 -24.35 8.98
N SER A 557 6.05 -23.60 8.74
CA SER A 557 6.05 -22.43 7.86
C SER A 557 5.60 -21.21 8.65
N LYS A 558 6.51 -20.25 8.83
CA LYS A 558 6.28 -19.02 9.62
C LYS A 558 6.77 -17.80 8.85
N GLN A 559 6.17 -16.66 9.12
CA GLN A 559 6.54 -15.38 8.52
C GLN A 559 7.05 -14.44 9.60
N TYR A 560 8.20 -13.82 9.34
CA TYR A 560 8.85 -12.93 10.29
C TYR A 560 9.13 -11.58 9.66
N VAL A 561 9.20 -10.57 10.51
CA VAL A 561 9.76 -9.27 10.18
C VAL A 561 11.09 -9.15 10.90
N LEU A 562 12.18 -9.11 10.14
CA LEU A 562 13.52 -8.85 10.64
C LEU A 562 13.76 -7.35 10.62
N GLU A 563 14.21 -6.80 11.74
CA GLU A 563 14.48 -5.39 11.92
C GLU A 563 15.87 -5.23 12.57
N VAL A 564 16.77 -4.48 11.95
CA VAL A 564 18.08 -4.17 12.56
C VAL A 564 17.93 -3.00 13.54
N ARG A 565 18.40 -3.17 14.77
CA ARG A 565 18.53 -2.09 15.76
C ARG A 565 19.70 -1.17 15.40
N SER A 566 19.53 -0.30 14.42
CA SER A 566 20.40 0.88 14.33
C SER A 566 19.61 2.08 13.85
N MET A 567 19.82 3.22 14.50
CA MET A 567 19.20 4.49 14.13
C MET A 567 20.23 5.51 13.62
N ALA A 568 21.43 5.59 14.20
CA ALA A 568 22.54 6.40 13.70
C ALA A 568 23.86 6.08 14.42
N HIS A 569 24.99 6.30 13.74
CA HIS A 569 26.32 6.21 14.34
C HIS A 569 26.70 7.47 15.11
N VAL A 570 26.17 8.64 14.71
CA VAL A 570 26.52 9.93 15.33
C VAL A 570 25.25 10.75 15.60
N GLY A 571 25.17 11.36 16.79
CA GLY A 571 24.04 12.21 17.20
C GLY A 571 24.39 13.69 17.22
N LEU A 572 23.57 14.54 16.59
CA LEU A 572 23.67 16.00 16.66
C LEU A 572 22.81 16.53 17.81
N ILE A 573 23.41 17.21 18.77
CA ILE A 573 22.76 17.82 19.94
C ILE A 573 22.93 19.32 19.89
N GLY A 574 21.94 20.09 20.32
CA GLY A 574 22.02 21.55 20.31
C GLY A 574 20.67 22.17 20.59
N LEU A 575 20.67 23.43 21.04
CA LEU A 575 19.44 24.19 21.30
C LEU A 575 18.59 24.37 20.01
N PRO A 576 17.30 24.70 20.14
CA PRO A 576 16.51 25.19 19.01
C PRO A 576 17.24 26.33 18.29
N ASN A 577 17.19 26.35 16.96
CA ASN A 577 17.84 27.36 16.10
C ASN A 577 19.39 27.38 16.08
N ALA A 578 20.09 26.47 16.77
CA ALA A 578 21.55 26.32 16.67
C ALA A 578 22.05 25.92 15.26
N GLY A 579 21.14 25.48 14.39
CA GLY A 579 21.44 25.13 13.00
C GLY A 579 21.63 23.64 12.72
N LYS A 580 21.18 22.75 13.63
CA LYS A 580 21.30 21.28 13.51
C LYS A 580 20.80 20.72 12.18
N SER A 581 19.53 20.99 11.83
CA SER A 581 18.96 20.49 10.59
C SER A 581 19.56 21.16 9.34
N THR A 582 20.16 22.34 9.47
CA THR A 582 20.92 22.99 8.38
C THR A 582 22.24 22.26 8.18
N LEU A 583 22.95 21.94 9.25
CA LEU A 583 24.18 21.15 9.20
C LEU A 583 23.92 19.75 8.65
N LEU A 584 22.87 19.06 9.11
CA LEU A 584 22.50 17.73 8.62
C LEU A 584 22.26 17.73 7.11
N ARG A 585 21.64 18.77 6.57
CA ARG A 585 21.44 18.94 5.12
C ARG A 585 22.73 19.25 4.37
N ALA A 586 23.65 19.98 4.99
CA ALA A 586 24.94 20.32 4.39
C ALA A 586 25.88 19.11 4.30
N ILE A 587 25.86 18.21 5.29
CA ILE A 587 26.71 17.00 5.32
C ILE A 587 26.10 15.81 4.57
N SER A 588 24.77 15.77 4.42
CA SER A 588 24.08 14.68 3.75
C SER A 588 23.94 14.95 2.25
N ARG A 589 24.59 14.13 1.40
CA ARG A 589 24.44 14.20 -0.07
C ARG A 589 23.01 13.87 -0.54
N ALA A 590 22.23 13.16 0.29
CA ALA A 590 20.82 12.86 0.07
C ALA A 590 19.92 13.81 0.89
N ARG A 591 18.71 14.12 0.39
CA ARG A 591 17.70 14.80 1.21
C ARG A 591 17.46 13.96 2.48
N PRO A 592 17.59 14.53 3.70
CA PRO A 592 17.41 13.78 4.94
C PRO A 592 16.07 13.04 4.92
N LYS A 593 16.11 11.72 5.11
CA LYS A 593 14.89 10.91 5.14
C LYS A 593 14.22 11.15 6.49
N VAL A 594 12.92 11.46 6.47
CA VAL A 594 12.11 11.53 7.69
C VAL A 594 11.77 10.09 8.05
N ALA A 595 12.39 9.56 9.09
CA ALA A 595 12.14 8.21 9.52
C ALA A 595 11.11 8.19 10.66
N SER A 596 10.10 7.33 10.54
CA SER A 596 9.08 7.10 11.57
C SER A 596 9.32 5.73 12.19
N TYR A 597 10.21 5.68 13.17
CA TYR A 597 10.46 4.44 13.89
C TYR A 597 9.44 4.24 15.01
N PRO A 598 9.02 3.00 15.28
CA PRO A 598 7.91 2.70 16.19
C PRO A 598 8.14 3.09 17.67
N PHE A 599 9.34 3.55 18.03
CA PHE A 599 9.69 3.99 19.38
C PHE A 599 10.04 5.48 19.49
N THR A 600 9.97 6.23 18.39
CA THR A 600 10.27 7.67 18.34
C THR A 600 8.98 8.47 18.29
N THR A 601 8.70 9.26 19.33
CA THR A 601 7.51 10.13 19.39
C THR A 601 7.69 11.45 18.61
N LEU A 602 8.93 11.84 18.36
CA LEU A 602 9.33 12.91 17.44
C LEU A 602 10.07 12.27 16.26
N ARG A 603 9.66 12.56 15.03
CA ARG A 603 10.29 12.02 13.81
C ARG A 603 11.70 12.62 13.66
N PRO A 604 12.79 11.88 13.94
CA PRO A 604 14.13 12.45 13.77
C PRO A 604 14.47 12.55 12.28
N HIS A 605 15.32 13.51 11.94
CA HIS A 605 15.91 13.58 10.62
C HIS A 605 17.21 12.79 10.62
N ILE A 606 17.32 11.82 9.70
CA ILE A 606 18.55 11.06 9.50
C ILE A 606 19.16 11.47 8.17
N GLY A 607 20.45 11.80 8.21
CA GLY A 607 21.30 12.09 7.06
C GLY A 607 22.36 11.01 6.91
N MET A 608 22.70 10.70 5.67
CA MET A 608 23.76 9.73 5.35
C MET A 608 24.97 10.49 4.79
N ILE A 609 26.10 10.38 5.47
CA ILE A 609 27.40 10.85 4.96
C ILE A 609 28.01 9.71 4.15
N GLN A 610 28.40 10.01 2.92
CA GLN A 610 29.11 9.08 2.05
C GLN A 610 30.58 9.51 1.93
N TYR A 611 31.49 8.60 2.25
CA TYR A 611 32.92 8.77 2.06
C TYR A 611 33.39 8.17 0.73
N ASP A 612 34.56 8.58 0.27
CA ASP A 612 35.10 8.19 -1.04
C ASP A 612 35.50 6.70 -1.11
N ASP A 613 35.66 6.06 0.05
CA ASP A 613 35.89 4.62 0.20
C ASP A 613 34.59 3.81 0.28
N TYR A 614 33.46 4.42 -0.10
CA TYR A 614 32.13 3.84 -0.12
C TYR A 614 31.53 3.53 1.25
N GLU A 615 32.19 3.90 2.36
CA GLU A 615 31.59 3.79 3.68
C GLU A 615 30.49 4.83 3.89
N GLN A 616 29.43 4.41 4.57
CA GLN A 616 28.28 5.25 4.89
C GLN A 616 28.13 5.41 6.39
N ILE A 617 28.11 6.65 6.86
CA ILE A 617 27.90 6.98 8.26
C ILE A 617 26.53 7.64 8.42
N ALA A 618 25.66 7.02 9.21
CA ALA A 618 24.37 7.57 9.58
C ALA A 618 24.52 8.62 10.69
N VAL A 619 23.97 9.81 10.46
CA VAL A 619 23.94 10.93 11.41
C VAL A 619 22.49 11.29 11.71
N ALA A 620 22.12 11.36 12.98
CA ALA A 620 20.77 11.73 13.42
C ALA A 620 20.73 13.13 14.03
N ASP A 621 19.71 13.91 13.67
CA ASP A 621 19.33 15.14 14.38
C ASP A 621 18.54 14.78 15.64
N LEU A 622 19.15 15.01 16.81
CA LEU A 622 18.45 14.85 18.08
C LEU A 622 17.67 16.16 18.34
N PRO A 623 16.32 16.14 18.44
CA PRO A 623 15.47 17.28 18.78
C PRO A 623 16.05 17.97 20.01
N GLY A 624 16.11 19.30 19.91
CA GLY A 624 16.77 20.13 20.90
C GLY A 624 16.15 19.92 22.27
N LEU A 625 17.00 19.58 23.23
CA LEU A 625 16.63 19.59 24.63
C LEU A 625 16.27 21.04 24.99
N ILE A 626 15.07 21.21 25.52
CA ILE A 626 14.59 22.48 26.08
C ILE A 626 14.88 22.38 27.57
N PRO A 627 15.30 23.48 28.25
CA PRO A 627 15.44 23.51 29.70
C PRO A 627 14.24 22.85 30.39
N ASP A 628 14.50 21.98 31.37
CA ASP A 628 13.52 21.15 32.09
C ASP A 628 12.88 19.98 31.30
N SER A 629 13.43 19.59 30.15
CA SER A 629 12.95 18.42 29.36
C SER A 629 12.95 17.09 30.14
N HIS A 630 13.80 16.96 31.17
CA HIS A 630 13.85 15.81 32.07
C HIS A 630 12.62 15.66 32.98
N LYS A 631 11.85 16.74 33.24
CA LYS A 631 10.65 16.73 34.11
C LYS A 631 9.35 16.39 33.38
N ASN A 632 9.34 16.38 32.05
CA ASN A 632 8.12 16.18 31.25
C ASN A 632 7.90 14.70 30.83
N LYS A 633 7.07 14.02 31.63
CA LYS A 633 6.28 12.80 31.37
C LYS A 633 6.47 12.15 29.98
N GLY A 634 7.32 11.13 29.91
CA GLY A 634 7.25 10.03 28.94
C GLY A 634 7.81 10.24 27.53
N LEU A 635 8.10 11.47 27.11
CA LEU A 635 8.55 11.78 25.73
C LEU A 635 10.07 11.97 25.61
N GLY A 636 10.72 12.55 26.62
CA GLY A 636 12.17 12.83 26.59
C GLY A 636 13.05 11.60 26.91
N ILE A 637 12.59 10.74 27.81
CA ILE A 637 13.38 9.59 28.32
C ILE A 637 13.57 8.52 27.24
N THR A 638 12.52 8.19 26.49
CA THR A 638 12.60 7.25 25.36
C THR A 638 13.45 7.81 24.22
N PHE A 639 13.47 9.13 24.04
CA PHE A 639 14.24 9.78 22.99
C PHE A 639 15.75 9.80 23.28
N LEU A 640 16.14 10.16 24.51
CA LEU A 640 17.56 10.20 24.90
C LEU A 640 18.20 8.81 25.05
N LYS A 641 17.40 7.74 25.25
CA LYS A 641 17.87 6.36 25.06
C LYS A 641 18.43 6.11 23.66
N HIS A 642 18.04 6.88 22.65
CA HIS A 642 18.63 6.77 21.30
C HIS A 642 19.99 7.48 21.21
N ALA A 643 20.26 8.52 22.01
CA ALA A 643 21.58 9.14 22.12
C ALA A 643 22.61 8.18 22.73
N GLU A 644 22.18 7.31 23.67
CA GLU A 644 22.98 6.19 24.21
C GLU A 644 23.41 5.15 23.17
N ARG A 645 22.94 5.24 21.92
CA ARG A 645 23.32 4.30 20.85
C ARG A 645 24.26 4.92 19.82
N CYS A 646 24.53 6.23 19.93
CA CYS A 646 25.45 6.93 19.03
C CYS A 646 26.90 6.74 19.47
N ALA A 647 27.78 6.30 18.58
CA ALA A 647 29.22 6.15 18.84
C ALA A 647 29.88 7.46 19.33
N ALA A 648 29.40 8.60 18.84
CA ALA A 648 29.85 9.92 19.23
C ALA A 648 28.70 10.93 19.27
N LEU A 649 28.87 11.97 20.09
CA LEU A 649 27.93 13.07 20.24
C LEU A 649 28.56 14.38 19.76
N LEU A 650 27.83 15.11 18.91
CA LEU A 650 28.26 16.38 18.33
C LEU A 650 27.39 17.51 18.89
N PHE A 651 27.99 18.42 19.66
CA PHE A 651 27.29 19.56 20.26
C PHE A 651 27.36 20.78 19.36
N ILE A 652 26.22 21.25 18.89
CA ILE A 652 26.12 22.40 17.98
C ILE A 652 25.79 23.63 18.81
N VAL A 653 26.72 24.56 18.84
CA VAL A 653 26.66 25.83 19.57
C VAL A 653 26.57 26.99 18.58
N ASP A 654 25.66 27.92 18.85
CA ASP A 654 25.45 29.12 18.04
C ASP A 654 26.37 30.26 18.49
N LEU A 655 27.31 30.68 17.64
CA LEU A 655 28.30 31.72 17.98
C LEU A 655 27.74 33.16 17.94
N THR A 656 26.51 33.37 17.48
CA THR A 656 25.91 34.72 17.42
C THR A 656 25.36 35.19 18.77
N GLN A 657 25.33 34.30 19.75
CA GLN A 657 24.76 34.56 21.07
C GLN A 657 25.82 35.21 21.96
N GLU A 658 25.40 36.05 22.90
CA GLU A 658 26.33 36.78 23.78
C GLU A 658 27.20 35.82 24.62
N GLU A 659 26.62 34.71 25.08
CA GLU A 659 27.33 33.71 25.89
C GLU A 659 27.15 32.27 25.35
N PRO A 660 27.94 31.85 24.35
CA PRO A 660 27.80 30.52 23.75
C PRO A 660 28.21 29.36 24.68
N TRP A 661 29.11 29.62 25.66
CA TRP A 661 29.53 28.63 26.65
C TRP A 661 28.37 28.19 27.56
N THR A 662 27.50 29.13 27.96
CA THR A 662 26.34 28.86 28.80
C THR A 662 25.37 27.88 28.10
N HIS A 663 25.25 27.96 26.77
CA HIS A 663 24.47 27.00 26.00
C HIS A 663 25.05 25.59 26.00
N PHE A 664 26.37 25.46 25.98
CA PHE A 664 27.02 24.16 26.11
C PHE A 664 26.83 23.58 27.51
N GLU A 665 27.02 24.38 28.56
CA GLU A 665 26.83 23.97 29.96
C GLU A 665 25.41 23.47 30.22
N ILE A 666 24.38 24.14 29.67
CA ILE A 666 22.98 23.69 29.75
C ILE A 666 22.83 22.31 29.11
N LEU A 667 23.33 22.12 27.88
CA LEU A 667 23.21 20.85 27.16
C LEU A 667 23.98 19.72 27.87
N GLN A 668 25.14 20.03 28.44
CA GLN A 668 25.95 19.09 29.20
C GLN A 668 25.23 18.67 30.49
N TYR A 669 24.67 19.63 31.22
CA TYR A 669 23.88 19.37 32.42
C TYR A 669 22.66 18.49 32.11
N GLU A 670 21.94 18.75 31.02
CA GLU A 670 20.78 17.94 30.64
C GLU A 670 21.14 16.49 30.29
N ILE A 671 22.29 16.27 29.67
CA ILE A 671 22.80 14.92 29.36
C ILE A 671 23.25 14.20 30.64
N SER A 672 23.94 14.89 31.56
CA SER A 672 24.35 14.30 32.83
C SER A 672 23.14 13.91 33.69
N GLN A 673 22.08 14.75 33.71
CA GLN A 673 20.84 14.41 34.41
C GLN A 673 20.11 13.20 33.81
N PHE A 674 20.39 12.84 32.55
CA PHE A 674 19.78 11.69 31.90
C PHE A 674 20.55 10.39 32.17
N ASN A 675 21.85 10.38 31.88
CA ASN A 675 22.73 9.24 32.16
C ASN A 675 24.19 9.67 32.18
N ASP A 676 24.86 9.49 33.31
CA ASP A 676 26.28 9.82 33.47
C ASP A 676 27.19 9.10 32.45
N LYS A 677 26.81 7.90 31.98
CA LYS A 677 27.58 7.14 30.97
C LYS A 677 27.65 7.81 29.60
N LEU A 678 26.80 8.80 29.32
CA LEU A 678 26.87 9.57 28.08
C LEU A 678 28.04 10.56 28.08
N ASN A 679 28.49 10.99 29.26
CA ASN A 679 29.63 11.89 29.41
C ASN A 679 30.97 11.22 29.05
N ASP A 680 31.04 9.89 29.13
CA ASP A 680 32.24 9.11 28.77
C ASP A 680 32.44 8.96 27.26
N ARG A 681 31.47 9.39 26.43
CA ARG A 681 31.55 9.25 24.98
C ARG A 681 32.42 10.33 24.35
N PRO A 682 33.02 10.06 23.18
CA PRO A 682 33.70 11.10 22.42
C PRO A 682 32.74 12.24 22.08
N MET A 683 33.08 13.45 22.54
CA MET A 683 32.31 14.68 22.31
C MET A 683 33.12 15.64 21.45
N ILE A 684 32.48 16.24 20.44
CA ILE A 684 33.03 17.35 19.68
C ILE A 684 32.05 18.52 19.74
N ILE A 685 32.60 19.72 19.96
CA ILE A 685 31.84 20.96 19.90
C ILE A 685 31.95 21.55 18.50
N ILE A 686 30.80 21.77 17.88
CA ILE A 686 30.63 22.38 16.58
C ILE A 686 30.18 23.81 16.80
N ALA A 687 31.10 24.75 16.64
CA ALA A 687 30.83 26.18 16.76
C ALA A 687 30.30 26.70 15.42
N ASN A 688 28.98 26.86 15.31
CA ASN A 688 28.29 27.18 14.06
C ASN A 688 28.08 28.70 13.89
N LYS A 689 27.80 29.11 12.64
CA LYS A 689 27.59 30.51 12.20
C LYS A 689 28.83 31.42 12.29
N VAL A 690 30.00 30.85 12.01
CA VAL A 690 31.29 31.60 11.94
C VAL A 690 31.29 32.69 10.86
N ASP A 691 30.34 32.66 9.93
CA ASP A 691 30.16 33.68 8.89
C ASP A 691 29.75 35.07 9.43
N LEU A 692 29.29 35.16 10.67
CA LEU A 692 28.83 36.41 11.28
C LEU A 692 29.94 37.13 12.07
N PRO A 693 29.91 38.47 12.13
CA PRO A 693 31.01 39.26 12.71
C PRO A 693 31.19 39.03 14.22
N GLU A 694 30.11 38.78 14.98
CA GLU A 694 30.20 38.51 16.42
C GLU A 694 30.90 37.17 16.74
N ALA A 695 30.97 36.26 15.76
CA ALA A 695 31.45 34.91 15.97
C ALA A 695 32.96 34.80 16.21
N LYS A 696 33.77 35.77 15.74
CA LYS A 696 35.23 35.73 15.89
C LYS A 696 35.68 35.89 17.34
N GLU A 697 35.10 36.85 18.05
CA GLU A 697 35.42 37.11 19.46
C GLU A 697 34.86 35.99 20.35
N ASN A 698 33.62 35.59 20.09
CA ASN A 698 32.96 34.50 20.81
C ASN A 698 33.68 33.14 20.65
N LEU A 699 34.27 32.87 19.48
CA LEU A 699 35.08 31.66 19.27
C LEU A 699 36.35 31.67 20.11
N ARG A 700 36.98 32.84 20.32
CA ARG A 700 38.16 32.97 21.20
C ARG A 700 37.78 32.65 22.64
N LEU A 701 36.73 33.30 23.13
CA LEU A 701 36.22 33.08 24.50
C LEU A 701 35.76 31.64 24.74
N LEU A 702 35.13 31.00 23.74
CA LEU A 702 34.70 29.60 23.84
C LEU A 702 35.89 28.63 23.99
N LYS A 703 37.00 28.88 23.28
CA LYS A 703 38.22 28.08 23.37
C LYS A 703 38.97 28.26 24.69
N GLU A 704 38.86 29.44 25.30
CA GLU A 704 39.48 29.70 26.61
C GLU A 704 38.68 29.05 27.75
N LYS A 705 37.35 28.96 27.61
CA LYS A 705 36.45 28.43 28.66
C LYS A 705 36.24 26.92 28.62
N ILE A 706 36.38 26.26 27.46
CA ILE A 706 36.05 24.84 27.30
C ILE A 706 37.24 24.05 26.74
N ASP A 707 37.68 23.03 27.49
CA ASP A 707 38.76 22.12 27.11
C ASP A 707 38.23 20.88 26.36
N LEU A 708 37.58 21.12 25.21
CA LEU A 708 37.07 20.07 24.32
C LEU A 708 37.43 20.41 22.85
N PRO A 709 37.46 19.42 21.95
CA PRO A 709 37.74 19.69 20.54
C PRO A 709 36.63 20.54 19.92
N ILE A 710 36.96 21.80 19.60
CA ILE A 710 36.06 22.78 18.99
C ILE A 710 36.37 22.91 17.50
N ILE A 711 35.37 22.63 16.65
CA ILE A 711 35.43 22.80 15.20
C ILE A 711 34.53 23.97 14.78
N PRO A 712 35.12 25.11 14.35
CA PRO A 712 34.35 26.25 13.85
C PRO A 712 33.85 25.97 12.43
N ILE A 713 32.54 26.09 12.19
CA ILE A 713 31.93 25.86 10.89
C ILE A 713 30.91 26.96 10.51
N SER A 714 30.60 27.06 9.22
CA SER A 714 29.36 27.70 8.76
C SER A 714 28.55 26.68 7.96
N ALA A 715 27.49 26.14 8.57
CA ALA A 715 26.61 25.18 7.90
C ALA A 715 25.91 25.75 6.66
N LYS A 716 25.65 27.08 6.64
CA LYS A 716 24.98 27.76 5.53
C LYS A 716 25.92 28.00 4.35
N MET A 717 27.17 28.40 4.61
CA MET A 717 28.16 28.71 3.58
C MET A 717 29.02 27.49 3.19
N GLY A 718 28.94 26.39 3.94
CA GLY A 718 29.77 25.20 3.74
C GLY A 718 31.20 25.35 4.26
N THR A 719 31.51 26.45 4.96
CA THR A 719 32.86 26.75 5.45
C THR A 719 33.28 25.71 6.50
N ASN A 720 34.47 25.12 6.29
CA ASN A 720 35.11 24.15 7.19
C ASN A 720 34.34 22.82 7.43
N VAL A 721 33.31 22.52 6.64
CA VAL A 721 32.54 21.27 6.76
C VAL A 721 33.38 20.03 6.41
N ALA A 722 34.33 20.14 5.48
CA ALA A 722 35.21 19.03 5.12
C ALA A 722 36.08 18.55 6.30
N THR A 723 36.54 19.47 7.15
CA THR A 723 37.30 19.15 8.37
C THR A 723 36.43 18.41 9.38
N LEU A 724 35.18 18.85 9.55
CA LEU A 724 34.20 18.15 10.38
C LEU A 724 33.95 16.72 9.90
N LEU A 725 33.80 16.49 8.59
CA LEU A 725 33.63 15.14 8.03
C LEU A 725 34.83 14.23 8.32
N LYS A 726 36.06 14.76 8.22
CA LYS A 726 37.27 13.99 8.55
C LYS A 726 37.31 13.58 10.03
N GLU A 727 36.92 14.48 10.94
CA GLU A 727 36.89 14.17 12.37
C GLU A 727 35.77 13.18 12.73
N ILE A 728 34.59 13.31 12.11
CA ILE A 728 33.51 12.32 12.25
C ILE A 728 33.99 10.94 11.83
N ARG A 729 34.74 10.84 10.73
CA ARG A 729 35.28 9.56 10.26
C ARG A 729 36.28 8.96 11.25
N LYS A 730 37.22 9.75 11.75
CA LYS A 730 38.19 9.29 12.76
C LYS A 730 37.49 8.76 14.01
N LEU A 731 36.46 9.46 14.50
CA LEU A 731 35.70 9.02 15.67
C LEU A 731 34.97 7.70 15.41
N TYR A 732 34.40 7.53 14.23
CA TYR A 732 33.74 6.29 13.83
C TYR A 732 34.73 5.12 13.76
N ASP A 733 35.88 5.31 13.11
CA ASP A 733 36.91 4.29 12.98
C ASP A 733 37.51 3.91 14.35
N LEU A 734 37.68 4.88 15.25
CA LEU A 734 38.12 4.63 16.63
C LEU A 734 37.09 3.84 17.44
N HIS A 735 35.81 4.12 17.23
CA HIS A 735 34.73 3.37 17.88
C HIS A 735 34.68 1.93 17.38
N LEU A 736 34.83 1.70 16.08
CA LEU A 736 34.91 0.35 15.51
C LEU A 736 36.07 -0.44 16.13
N LYS A 737 37.26 0.15 16.21
CA LYS A 737 38.45 -0.49 16.82
C LYS A 737 38.34 -0.78 18.32
N LYS A 738 37.41 -0.13 19.04
CA LYS A 738 37.20 -0.32 20.48
C LYS A 738 36.18 -1.42 20.79
N ASN A 739 35.38 -1.80 19.79
CA ASN A 739 34.37 -2.86 19.84
C ASN A 739 34.80 -4.14 19.09
N GLU A 740 35.84 -4.07 18.25
CA GLU A 740 36.67 -5.22 17.85
C GLU A 740 37.54 -5.70 19.02
#